data_AF-A0A7J6XU76-F1
#
_entry.id   AF-A0A7J6XU76-F1
#
_cell.length_a   1.000
_cell.length_b   1.000
_cell.length_c   1.000
_cell.angle_alpha   90.00
_cell.angle_beta   90.00
_cell.angle_gamma   90.00
#
_symmetry.space_group_name_H-M   'P 1'
#
loop_
_entity.id
_entity.type
_entity.pdbx_description
1 polymer ?
#
loop_
_entity_poly.entity_id
_entity_poly.type
_entity_poly.pdbx_seq_one_letter_code
_entity_poly.pdbx_strand_id
1 'polypeptide(L)'
;MRSAVGACPRSRHRERHRAIAAVLLALLVVLVLVAAAAWMPAVHAVVLRLRGGTVDRAITVGRAVDTVLMDGVSVTNGVAVVFDVAAMLPGTLRIELRNCVCDGGAQLYVRGYSGEPASDRSLEVSVSGLSGSYCSLVFVHNLPAHTNVTVRDSTIVTPGPMRYSQLSGLTDTVASPLVLQATSLLQTQLRVSNTVLRSSHAGGSAVYVGGGVDLLSSAVVLDGVLLEASGGTTASAMHVASSSRLSLRSHSVFSVTNVSVVSSGGGFVLGERLAVFDSVLRFVGVEGSVASSLVRCDGGTVGAGGWLDMHDVWAVGEASSVASLSGVTLSGGTVSIVRCAATSATLVSGLAITSGVVSVQCNRAGGRVLQSSGDYRMAGLPSVNVVPCDGCAAALACFDALTASFSDCACSCRAGGVGEACLPFDVPPARAGGGSQDCVSGVTLTESVTVGGGRATACFDLVVFSGPITVAVDLRSMDAFADALNVTLRHCMLAGGAQLRIGGLSESTALSMPHALVNMTNVTSLEGTFVLHGAMPPNSSVLLANSTLRATVVGSRYVPTTHGRAGYRYGSALVLDGVRLLSTRFVMTRSTLACGGGSCAAILVERSLDVNLSSAFYMDNCVVVSQMHVMHGLASDLRVSGGSVFSIQNSSWSVPSTEYYNGARGFRDVAVAGGSVLQIVSNTFRLSFAMLMAATLSVTGGSWLVHRDNEFHTAYVVHVNNYYGVAFRDRSVWSILDNKLTHGSYSSTMHT
;
A
#
# COMPACT_ATOMS: atom_id res chain seq x y z
N MET A 1 -11.52 -45.48 96.93
CA MET A 1 -10.94 -46.58 97.74
C MET A 1 -9.72 -47.13 97.01
N ARG A 2 -8.73 -47.63 97.78
CA ARG A 2 -7.42 -48.24 97.42
C ARG A 2 -7.49 -49.18 96.20
N SER A 3 -6.44 -49.52 95.44
CA SER A 3 -5.02 -49.78 95.75
C SER A 3 -4.21 -49.92 94.45
N ALA A 4 -2.90 -49.71 94.54
CA ALA A 4 -1.90 -50.06 93.54
C ALA A 4 -1.65 -51.59 93.46
N VAL A 5 -1.31 -52.07 92.25
CA VAL A 5 -0.43 -53.20 91.83
C VAL A 5 -0.23 -52.98 90.31
N GLY A 6 0.89 -53.11 89.61
CA GLY A 6 2.22 -53.66 89.81
C GLY A 6 2.81 -53.85 88.39
N ALA A 7 4.11 -53.63 88.22
CA ALA A 7 4.80 -53.57 86.94
C ALA A 7 5.03 -54.94 86.26
N CYS A 8 5.12 -54.94 84.93
CA CYS A 8 6.10 -55.73 84.17
C CYS A 8 6.35 -55.12 82.77
N PRO A 9 7.60 -54.84 82.37
CA PRO A 9 7.91 -54.25 81.06
C PRO A 9 8.15 -55.35 80.02
N ARG A 10 7.41 -55.32 78.90
CA ARG A 10 7.74 -56.13 77.71
C ARG A 10 8.19 -55.24 76.55
N SER A 11 9.50 -55.31 76.30
CA SER A 11 10.18 -55.15 75.01
C SER A 11 9.81 -53.95 74.10
N ARG A 12 10.38 -52.78 74.40
CA ARG A 12 10.46 -51.60 73.49
C ARG A 12 11.46 -51.74 72.32
N HIS A 13 12.05 -52.91 72.11
CA HIS A 13 13.05 -53.11 71.05
C HIS A 13 12.45 -53.42 69.68
N ARG A 14 11.26 -54.02 69.58
CA ARG A 14 10.72 -54.47 68.28
C ARG A 14 10.03 -53.36 67.46
N GLU A 15 9.52 -52.32 68.12
CA GLU A 15 8.91 -51.17 67.43
C GLU A 15 9.91 -50.08 67.03
N ARG A 16 10.98 -49.86 67.81
CA ARG A 16 12.06 -48.97 67.39
C ARG A 16 12.77 -49.49 66.14
N HIS A 17 12.97 -50.81 66.00
CA HIS A 17 13.55 -51.36 64.77
C HIS A 17 12.64 -51.22 63.54
N ARG A 18 11.32 -51.29 63.70
CA ARG A 18 10.38 -51.05 62.57
C ARG A 18 10.27 -49.58 62.19
N ALA A 19 10.27 -48.67 63.16
CA ALA A 19 10.27 -47.24 62.89
C ALA A 19 11.60 -46.78 62.25
N ILE A 20 12.73 -47.27 62.75
CA ILE A 20 14.06 -46.98 62.18
C ILE A 20 14.18 -47.61 60.78
N ALA A 21 13.65 -48.82 60.56
CA ALA A 21 13.63 -49.44 59.23
C ALA A 21 12.73 -48.70 58.25
N ALA A 22 11.56 -48.20 58.67
CA ALA A 22 10.66 -47.41 57.82
C ALA A 22 11.27 -46.04 57.47
N VAL A 23 11.93 -45.39 58.43
CA VAL A 23 12.65 -44.12 58.21
C VAL A 23 13.87 -44.34 57.31
N LEU A 24 14.62 -45.42 57.50
CA LEU A 24 15.72 -45.80 56.61
C LEU A 24 15.23 -46.13 55.20
N LEU A 25 14.10 -46.82 55.06
CA LEU A 25 13.52 -47.11 53.75
C LEU A 25 13.06 -45.84 53.05
N ALA A 26 12.43 -44.91 53.78
CA ALA A 26 12.02 -43.62 53.26
C ALA A 26 13.24 -42.75 52.87
N LEU A 27 14.29 -42.73 53.69
CA LEU A 27 15.55 -42.07 53.37
C LEU A 27 16.25 -42.73 52.19
N LEU A 28 16.20 -44.06 52.06
CA LEU A 28 16.76 -44.77 50.93
C LEU A 28 15.96 -44.48 49.66
N VAL A 29 14.63 -44.41 49.72
CA VAL A 29 13.78 -44.02 48.59
C VAL A 29 14.04 -42.57 48.19
N VAL A 30 14.20 -41.66 49.15
CA VAL A 30 14.57 -40.26 48.88
C VAL A 30 15.99 -40.17 48.31
N LEU A 31 16.97 -40.91 48.85
CA LEU A 31 18.32 -40.96 48.31
C LEU A 31 18.36 -41.60 46.92
N VAL A 32 17.52 -42.61 46.64
CA VAL A 32 17.40 -43.24 45.32
C VAL A 32 16.71 -42.30 44.36
N LEU A 33 15.72 -41.51 44.79
CA LEU A 33 15.10 -40.46 43.96
C LEU A 33 16.05 -39.30 43.69
N VAL A 34 16.85 -38.88 44.69
CA VAL A 34 17.88 -37.83 44.54
C VAL A 34 19.06 -38.34 43.71
N ALA A 35 19.47 -39.60 43.89
CA ALA A 35 20.49 -40.23 43.07
C ALA A 35 19.98 -40.49 41.66
N ALA A 36 18.72 -40.87 41.47
CA ALA A 36 18.09 -40.98 40.14
C ALA A 36 17.93 -39.62 39.47
N ALA A 37 17.66 -38.55 40.23
CA ALA A 37 17.66 -37.17 39.72
C ALA A 37 19.08 -36.68 39.39
N ALA A 38 20.09 -37.08 40.15
CA ALA A 38 21.51 -36.79 39.89
C ALA A 38 22.13 -37.69 38.80
N TRP A 39 21.49 -38.82 38.49
CA TRP A 39 21.82 -39.75 37.40
C TRP A 39 20.84 -39.65 36.23
N MET A 40 20.02 -38.60 36.18
CA MET A 40 19.47 -38.18 34.90
C MET A 40 20.67 -37.68 34.08
N PRO A 41 20.91 -38.23 32.88
CA PRO A 41 21.89 -37.63 31.99
C PRO A 41 21.48 -36.16 31.85
N ALA A 42 22.44 -35.24 31.95
CA ALA A 42 22.24 -33.86 31.51
C ALA A 42 21.48 -33.95 30.19
N VAL A 43 20.23 -33.49 30.15
CA VAL A 43 19.42 -33.61 28.93
C VAL A 43 20.10 -32.67 27.95
N HIS A 44 20.95 -33.24 27.10
CA HIS A 44 21.67 -32.49 26.09
C HIS A 44 20.60 -31.90 25.18
N ALA A 45 20.59 -30.58 25.08
CA ALA A 45 19.62 -29.91 24.25
C ALA A 45 19.83 -30.34 22.79
N VAL A 46 18.77 -30.82 22.16
CA VAL A 46 18.81 -31.34 20.80
C VAL A 46 18.40 -30.23 19.85
N VAL A 47 19.28 -29.91 18.91
CA VAL A 47 18.96 -29.01 17.79
C VAL A 47 18.21 -29.80 16.73
N LEU A 48 16.95 -29.45 16.45
CA LEU A 48 16.20 -30.00 15.33
C LEU A 48 16.53 -29.21 14.06
N ARG A 49 17.20 -29.84 13.10
CA ARG A 49 17.53 -29.21 11.81
C ARG A 49 16.88 -29.96 10.65
N LEU A 50 16.03 -29.28 9.90
CA LEU A 50 15.41 -29.77 8.68
C LEU A 50 15.87 -28.89 7.52
N ARG A 51 16.38 -29.52 6.47
CA ARG A 51 16.88 -28.84 5.26
C ARG A 51 16.30 -29.51 4.03
N GLY A 52 15.53 -28.77 3.24
CA GLY A 52 14.79 -29.33 2.12
C GLY A 52 13.73 -30.35 2.58
N GLY A 53 13.14 -31.02 1.59
CA GLY A 53 12.18 -32.11 1.82
C GLY A 53 10.74 -31.64 2.07
N THR A 54 9.85 -32.61 2.26
CA THR A 54 8.42 -32.38 2.41
C THR A 54 7.92 -32.93 3.75
N VAL A 55 7.15 -32.14 4.47
CA VAL A 55 6.38 -32.51 5.66
C VAL A 55 4.92 -32.64 5.25
N ASP A 56 4.45 -33.88 5.17
CA ASP A 56 3.09 -34.25 4.75
C ASP A 56 2.28 -34.92 5.88
N ARG A 57 2.84 -35.00 7.08
CA ARG A 57 2.20 -35.46 8.32
C ARG A 57 2.41 -34.43 9.42
N ALA A 58 1.49 -34.37 10.38
CA ALA A 58 1.58 -33.43 11.48
C ALA A 58 2.83 -33.70 12.34
N ILE A 59 3.54 -32.63 12.70
CA ILE A 59 4.75 -32.67 13.53
C ILE A 59 4.50 -31.81 14.77
N THR A 60 4.83 -32.34 15.94
CA THR A 60 4.90 -31.54 17.18
C THR A 60 6.34 -31.59 17.69
N VAL A 61 7.00 -30.43 17.69
CA VAL A 61 8.34 -30.23 18.23
C VAL A 61 8.20 -29.70 19.65
N GLY A 62 8.83 -30.36 20.63
CA GLY A 62 8.70 -29.99 22.04
C GLY A 62 9.85 -30.52 22.88
N ARG A 63 9.58 -31.56 23.69
CA ARG A 63 10.53 -32.07 24.70
C ARG A 63 11.94 -32.31 24.14
N ALA A 64 12.94 -31.93 24.95
CA ALA A 64 14.37 -32.06 24.67
C ALA A 64 14.92 -31.19 23.51
N VAL A 65 14.12 -30.30 22.92
CA VAL A 65 14.56 -29.36 21.88
C VAL A 65 14.67 -27.95 22.45
N ASP A 66 15.76 -27.24 22.11
CA ASP A 66 15.96 -25.81 22.41
C ASP A 66 15.98 -24.96 21.13
N THR A 67 16.47 -25.53 20.03
CA THR A 67 16.66 -24.87 18.75
C THR A 67 16.00 -25.66 17.62
N VAL A 68 15.20 -24.97 16.80
CA VAL A 68 14.59 -25.51 15.58
C VAL A 68 15.03 -24.68 14.38
N LEU A 69 15.64 -25.33 13.39
CA LEU A 69 16.09 -24.70 12.14
C LEU A 69 15.44 -25.43 10.96
N MET A 70 14.55 -24.76 10.23
CA MET A 70 13.96 -25.25 9.00
C MET A 70 14.36 -24.36 7.83
N ASP A 71 14.93 -24.94 6.78
CA ASP A 71 15.46 -24.21 5.64
C ASP A 71 15.07 -24.91 4.34
N GLY A 72 14.24 -24.27 3.52
CA GLY A 72 13.74 -24.83 2.26
C GLY A 72 12.76 -26.00 2.42
N VAL A 73 12.08 -26.12 3.56
CA VAL A 73 11.14 -27.21 3.84
C VAL A 73 9.76 -26.90 3.28
N SER A 74 9.13 -27.88 2.62
CA SER A 74 7.76 -27.80 2.09
C SER A 74 6.76 -28.47 3.04
N VAL A 75 5.77 -27.75 3.54
CA VAL A 75 4.69 -28.28 4.40
C VAL A 75 3.40 -28.35 3.58
N THR A 76 2.84 -29.55 3.40
CA THR A 76 1.72 -29.79 2.48
C THR A 76 0.58 -30.57 3.12
N ASN A 77 -0.47 -30.88 2.36
CA ASN A 77 -1.59 -31.75 2.78
C ASN A 77 -2.36 -31.26 4.02
N GLY A 78 -2.37 -29.96 4.27
CA GLY A 78 -3.15 -29.37 5.36
C GLY A 78 -2.68 -29.72 6.76
N VAL A 79 -1.42 -30.16 6.89
CA VAL A 79 -0.87 -30.61 8.18
C VAL A 79 -0.46 -29.44 9.06
N ALA A 80 -0.47 -29.70 10.37
CA ALA A 80 0.00 -28.77 11.38
C ALA A 80 1.44 -29.11 11.80
N VAL A 81 2.33 -28.12 11.76
CA VAL A 81 3.63 -28.16 12.42
C VAL A 81 3.53 -27.30 13.67
N VAL A 82 3.70 -27.92 14.84
CA VAL A 82 3.53 -27.28 16.14
C VAL A 82 4.87 -27.18 16.85
N PHE A 83 5.35 -25.97 17.08
CA PHE A 83 6.46 -25.67 17.98
C PHE A 83 5.88 -25.41 19.37
N ASP A 84 5.91 -26.43 20.22
CA ASP A 84 5.35 -26.42 21.57
C ASP A 84 6.36 -25.86 22.58
N VAL A 85 6.46 -24.53 22.62
CA VAL A 85 7.42 -23.76 23.43
C VAL A 85 7.31 -24.14 24.91
N ALA A 86 6.11 -24.40 25.40
CA ALA A 86 5.88 -24.82 26.78
C ALA A 86 6.51 -26.18 27.12
N ALA A 87 6.64 -27.07 26.12
CA ALA A 87 7.24 -28.39 26.27
C ALA A 87 8.74 -28.44 25.93
N MET A 88 9.28 -27.40 25.30
CA MET A 88 10.71 -27.26 25.00
C MET A 88 11.55 -27.10 26.27
N LEU A 89 12.87 -27.29 26.13
CA LEU A 89 13.79 -27.22 27.27
C LEU A 89 13.78 -25.82 27.94
N PRO A 90 14.07 -25.74 29.25
CA PRO A 90 14.25 -24.44 29.90
C PRO A 90 15.45 -23.68 29.31
N GLY A 91 15.34 -22.37 29.14
CA GLY A 91 16.42 -21.50 28.68
C GLY A 91 16.05 -20.61 27.50
N THR A 92 17.05 -20.22 26.70
CA THR A 92 16.88 -19.44 25.47
C THR A 92 16.49 -20.36 24.32
N LEU A 93 15.25 -20.22 23.87
CA LEU A 93 14.69 -21.01 22.79
C LEU A 93 14.82 -20.28 21.45
N ARG A 94 15.06 -21.02 20.37
CA ARG A 94 15.18 -20.45 19.02
C ARG A 94 14.41 -21.26 17.99
N ILE A 95 13.55 -20.60 17.21
CA ILE A 95 12.80 -21.18 16.09
C ILE A 95 13.11 -20.36 14.85
N GLU A 96 13.65 -20.99 13.82
CA GLU A 96 14.06 -20.32 12.61
C GLU A 96 13.55 -21.03 11.37
N LEU A 97 12.74 -20.33 10.58
CA LEU A 97 12.18 -20.77 9.30
C LEU A 97 12.74 -19.89 8.18
N ARG A 98 13.46 -20.49 7.24
CA ARG A 98 14.04 -19.81 6.08
C ARG A 98 13.52 -20.45 4.80
N ASN A 99 13.03 -19.63 3.87
CA ASN A 99 12.61 -20.05 2.52
C ASN A 99 11.68 -21.28 2.52
N CYS A 100 10.86 -21.42 3.56
CA CYS A 100 9.94 -22.54 3.68
C CYS A 100 8.72 -22.30 2.79
N VAL A 101 8.10 -23.39 2.33
CA VAL A 101 6.89 -23.34 1.50
C VAL A 101 5.77 -24.02 2.26
N CYS A 102 4.57 -23.43 2.26
CA CYS A 102 3.41 -24.06 2.89
C CYS A 102 2.18 -24.01 1.98
N ASP A 103 1.51 -25.15 1.79
CA ASP A 103 0.38 -25.27 0.88
C ASP A 103 -0.66 -26.29 1.35
N GLY A 104 -1.81 -26.31 0.68
CA GLY A 104 -2.90 -27.26 0.97
C GLY A 104 -3.60 -27.03 2.31
N GLY A 105 -3.51 -25.81 2.86
CA GLY A 105 -4.08 -25.44 4.16
C GLY A 105 -3.14 -25.76 5.33
N ALA A 106 -1.84 -25.84 5.10
CA ALA A 106 -0.84 -26.11 6.13
C ALA A 106 -0.82 -25.02 7.21
N GLN A 107 -0.56 -25.42 8.46
CA GLN A 107 -0.54 -24.51 9.61
C GLN A 107 0.80 -24.61 10.35
N LEU A 108 1.42 -23.46 10.62
CA LEU A 108 2.64 -23.36 11.41
C LEU A 108 2.30 -22.72 12.75
N TYR A 109 2.36 -23.49 13.83
CA TYR A 109 2.00 -23.03 15.18
C TYR A 109 3.24 -22.75 16.01
N VAL A 110 3.30 -21.56 16.61
CA VAL A 110 4.14 -21.29 17.78
C VAL A 110 3.21 -21.28 18.99
N ARG A 111 3.26 -22.35 19.79
CA ARG A 111 2.38 -22.57 20.94
C ARG A 111 3.09 -22.24 22.25
N GLY A 112 2.62 -21.21 22.93
CA GLY A 112 3.08 -20.79 24.25
C GLY A 112 2.37 -21.51 25.40
N TYR A 113 2.41 -20.88 26.57
CA TYR A 113 1.86 -21.36 27.84
C TYR A 113 0.37 -21.03 27.96
N SER A 114 -0.46 -22.03 28.23
CA SER A 114 -1.90 -21.84 28.46
C SER A 114 -2.24 -21.07 29.75
N GLY A 115 -1.27 -20.95 30.67
CA GLY A 115 -1.36 -20.16 31.91
C GLY A 115 -0.42 -18.96 31.86
N GLU A 116 0.08 -18.51 33.01
CA GLU A 116 1.03 -17.38 33.08
C GLU A 116 2.29 -17.62 32.22
N PRO A 117 2.81 -16.59 31.54
CA PRO A 117 4.03 -16.69 30.75
C PRO A 117 5.24 -17.03 31.64
N ALA A 118 6.18 -17.81 31.12
CA ALA A 118 7.42 -18.10 31.82
C ALA A 118 8.33 -16.85 31.83
N SER A 119 8.64 -16.33 33.03
CA SER A 119 9.49 -15.15 33.21
C SER A 119 10.99 -15.45 33.16
N ASP A 120 11.39 -16.71 33.36
CA ASP A 120 12.77 -17.20 33.40
C ASP A 120 13.27 -17.72 32.04
N ARG A 121 12.50 -17.51 30.97
CA ARG A 121 12.76 -18.03 29.63
C ARG A 121 12.67 -16.92 28.59
N SER A 122 13.37 -17.09 27.47
CA SER A 122 13.31 -16.18 26.32
C SER A 122 13.13 -16.99 25.03
N LEU A 123 12.45 -16.40 24.04
CA LEU A 123 12.20 -17.06 22.75
C LEU A 123 12.57 -16.13 21.59
N GLU A 124 13.36 -16.64 20.65
CA GLU A 124 13.64 -15.99 19.37
C GLU A 124 12.93 -16.76 18.26
N VAL A 125 11.99 -16.14 17.56
CA VAL A 125 11.34 -16.68 16.36
C VAL A 125 11.73 -15.84 15.17
N SER A 126 12.29 -16.46 14.13
CA SER A 126 12.61 -15.80 12.87
C SER A 126 12.00 -16.56 11.70
N VAL A 127 11.14 -15.89 10.95
CA VAL A 127 10.50 -16.40 9.73
C VAL A 127 10.90 -15.48 8.59
N SER A 128 11.58 -16.03 7.58
CA SER A 128 12.03 -15.27 6.41
C SER A 128 11.80 -16.04 5.13
N GLY A 129 11.28 -15.37 4.09
CA GLY A 129 11.02 -16.01 2.81
C GLY A 129 9.94 -17.09 2.85
N LEU A 130 9.00 -17.04 3.81
CA LEU A 130 7.89 -17.99 3.86
C LEU A 130 6.94 -17.72 2.70
N SER A 131 6.73 -18.71 1.83
CA SER A 131 5.85 -18.61 0.68
C SER A 131 4.73 -19.63 0.77
N GLY A 132 3.48 -19.20 0.75
CA GLY A 132 2.35 -20.12 0.78
C GLY A 132 1.14 -19.67 -0.01
N SER A 133 0.60 -20.56 -0.84
CA SER A 133 -0.63 -20.37 -1.61
C SER A 133 -1.89 -20.72 -0.82
N TYR A 134 -1.77 -21.58 0.19
CA TYR A 134 -2.83 -21.87 1.15
C TYR A 134 -2.21 -22.27 2.49
N CYS A 135 -1.98 -21.27 3.34
CA CYS A 135 -1.20 -21.44 4.57
C CYS A 135 -1.64 -20.48 5.68
N SER A 136 -1.29 -20.80 6.93
CA SER A 136 -1.46 -19.89 8.08
C SER A 136 -0.30 -20.03 9.08
N LEU A 137 0.22 -18.90 9.54
CA LEU A 137 1.16 -18.78 10.64
C LEU A 137 0.38 -18.36 11.90
N VAL A 138 0.48 -19.16 12.96
CA VAL A 138 -0.38 -19.05 14.14
C VAL A 138 0.47 -18.93 15.40
N PHE A 139 0.27 -17.84 16.14
CA PHE A 139 0.77 -17.67 17.50
C PHE A 139 -0.39 -17.88 18.46
N VAL A 140 -0.23 -18.81 19.40
CA VAL A 140 -1.28 -19.18 20.34
C VAL A 140 -0.76 -19.25 21.76
N HIS A 141 -1.62 -18.85 22.70
CA HIS A 141 -1.34 -18.80 24.14
C HIS A 141 -0.24 -17.77 24.49
N ASN A 142 0.19 -17.74 25.75
CA ASN A 142 1.13 -16.74 26.26
C ASN A 142 2.57 -17.13 25.90
N LEU A 143 3.25 -16.26 25.14
CA LEU A 143 4.66 -16.43 24.83
C LEU A 143 5.51 -16.17 26.09
N PRO A 144 6.72 -16.75 26.22
CA PRO A 144 7.64 -16.41 27.31
C PRO A 144 7.88 -14.90 27.41
N ALA A 145 8.27 -14.42 28.58
CA ALA A 145 8.79 -13.07 28.70
C ALA A 145 10.01 -12.87 27.77
N HIS A 146 10.32 -11.64 27.37
CA HIS A 146 11.49 -11.36 26.53
C HIS A 146 11.50 -12.14 25.21
N THR A 147 10.35 -12.28 24.57
CA THR A 147 10.24 -12.92 23.26
C THR A 147 10.54 -11.93 22.13
N ASN A 148 11.26 -12.36 21.09
CA ASN A 148 11.43 -11.60 19.86
C ASN A 148 10.94 -12.44 18.67
N VAL A 149 9.95 -11.94 17.95
CA VAL A 149 9.37 -12.56 16.76
C VAL A 149 9.61 -11.64 15.57
N THR A 150 10.25 -12.19 14.53
CA THR A 150 10.46 -11.51 13.26
C THR A 150 9.85 -12.32 12.12
N VAL A 151 8.97 -11.70 11.33
CA VAL A 151 8.43 -12.25 10.09
C VAL A 151 8.79 -11.27 8.98
N ARG A 152 9.52 -11.71 7.96
CA ARG A 152 9.95 -10.81 6.88
C ARG A 152 9.99 -11.44 5.50
N ASP A 153 9.91 -10.59 4.49
CA ASP A 153 10.13 -10.94 3.08
C ASP A 153 9.30 -12.17 2.66
N SER A 154 8.06 -12.26 3.15
CA SER A 154 7.19 -13.44 3.05
C SER A 154 5.92 -13.15 2.25
N THR A 155 5.35 -14.17 1.62
CA THR A 155 4.06 -14.09 0.91
C THR A 155 3.17 -15.23 1.38
N ILE A 156 2.11 -14.92 2.12
CA ILE A 156 1.22 -15.93 2.68
C ILE A 156 -0.21 -15.64 2.22
N VAL A 157 -0.79 -16.61 1.52
CA VAL A 157 -2.14 -16.55 0.99
C VAL A 157 -3.01 -17.59 1.67
N THR A 158 -4.23 -17.20 2.02
CA THR A 158 -5.24 -18.09 2.59
C THR A 158 -6.54 -17.93 1.80
N PRO A 159 -6.73 -18.72 0.72
CA PRO A 159 -7.89 -18.57 -0.16
C PRO A 159 -9.17 -19.21 0.40
N GLY A 160 -9.04 -20.05 1.42
CA GLY A 160 -10.12 -20.86 1.96
C GLY A 160 -10.09 -21.03 3.48
N PRO A 161 -11.07 -21.75 4.03
CA PRO A 161 -11.23 -21.96 5.47
C PRO A 161 -10.13 -22.83 6.09
N MET A 162 -9.46 -22.32 7.13
CA MET A 162 -8.44 -23.08 7.86
C MET A 162 -9.06 -23.95 8.97
N ARG A 163 -8.47 -25.12 9.23
CA ARG A 163 -8.89 -26.02 10.31
C ARG A 163 -7.96 -25.92 11.51
N TYR A 164 -8.24 -24.99 12.41
CA TYR A 164 -7.43 -24.83 13.63
C TYR A 164 -7.77 -25.87 14.70
N SER A 165 -7.43 -27.14 14.45
CA SER A 165 -7.71 -28.26 15.36
C SER A 165 -7.16 -28.10 16.78
N GLN A 166 -6.14 -27.24 16.96
CA GLN A 166 -5.49 -26.96 18.24
C GLN A 166 -6.11 -25.77 19.02
N LEU A 167 -7.06 -25.02 18.44
CA LEU A 167 -7.64 -23.81 19.05
C LEU A 167 -9.04 -24.09 19.60
N SER A 168 -9.16 -24.19 20.92
CA SER A 168 -10.48 -24.22 21.59
C SER A 168 -11.13 -22.83 21.56
N GLY A 169 -12.41 -22.74 21.18
CA GLY A 169 -13.18 -21.50 21.18
C GLY A 169 -13.09 -20.65 19.90
N LEU A 170 -12.25 -21.01 18.93
CA LEU A 170 -12.29 -20.44 17.58
C LEU A 170 -13.37 -21.16 16.76
N THR A 171 -14.64 -20.86 17.04
CA THR A 171 -15.78 -21.38 16.29
C THR A 171 -16.11 -20.43 15.16
N ASP A 172 -15.38 -20.56 14.06
CA ASP A 172 -15.74 -20.23 12.69
C ASP A 172 -14.50 -20.48 11.84
N THR A 173 -14.69 -20.89 10.61
CA THR A 173 -13.60 -21.21 9.68
C THR A 173 -12.85 -19.94 9.25
N VAL A 174 -11.94 -19.44 10.09
CA VAL A 174 -11.18 -18.22 9.83
C VAL A 174 -10.14 -18.45 8.73
N ALA A 175 -10.34 -17.84 7.58
CA ALA A 175 -9.35 -17.76 6.52
C ALA A 175 -8.40 -16.60 6.79
N SER A 176 -7.29 -16.88 7.49
CA SER A 176 -6.28 -15.87 7.80
C SER A 176 -4.84 -16.36 7.69
N PRO A 177 -3.97 -15.63 6.93
CA PRO A 177 -2.54 -15.90 6.84
C PRO A 177 -1.78 -15.79 8.16
N LEU A 178 -2.17 -14.85 9.02
CA LEU A 178 -1.51 -14.58 10.30
C LEU A 178 -2.55 -14.53 11.42
N VAL A 179 -2.41 -15.40 12.41
CA VAL A 179 -3.34 -15.52 13.54
C VAL A 179 -2.63 -15.30 14.85
N LEU A 180 -3.16 -14.41 15.68
CA LEU A 180 -2.79 -14.23 17.09
C LEU A 180 -3.98 -14.64 17.98
N GLN A 181 -3.80 -15.65 18.82
CA GLN A 181 -4.89 -16.20 19.63
C GLN A 181 -4.51 -16.31 21.11
N ALA A 182 -5.27 -15.64 21.97
CA ALA A 182 -5.15 -15.70 23.44
C ALA A 182 -3.71 -15.44 23.92
N THR A 183 -3.11 -14.32 23.51
CA THR A 183 -1.68 -14.06 23.69
C THR A 183 -1.47 -12.86 24.62
N SER A 184 -0.95 -13.12 25.81
CA SER A 184 -0.31 -12.11 26.67
C SER A 184 1.15 -11.98 26.26
N LEU A 185 1.51 -10.79 25.80
CA LEU A 185 2.85 -10.40 25.40
C LEU A 185 3.46 -9.59 26.54
N LEU A 186 4.42 -10.18 27.24
CA LEU A 186 5.18 -9.53 28.30
C LEU A 186 6.60 -9.28 27.81
N GLN A 187 7.02 -8.02 27.75
CA GLN A 187 8.36 -7.62 27.29
C GLN A 187 8.73 -8.24 25.93
N THR A 188 7.75 -8.38 25.04
CA THR A 188 7.88 -9.06 23.75
C THR A 188 7.89 -8.07 22.61
N GLN A 189 8.66 -8.35 21.57
CA GLN A 189 8.62 -7.64 20.30
C GLN A 189 8.18 -8.60 19.19
N LEU A 190 7.09 -8.27 18.49
CA LEU A 190 6.64 -8.98 17.29
C LEU A 190 6.66 -8.01 16.11
N ARG A 191 7.51 -8.27 15.12
CA ARG A 191 7.67 -7.44 13.93
C ARG A 191 7.38 -8.24 12.67
N VAL A 192 6.46 -7.74 11.85
CA VAL A 192 6.18 -8.23 10.49
C VAL A 192 6.62 -7.16 9.51
N SER A 193 7.50 -7.50 8.58
CA SER A 193 8.09 -6.52 7.65
C SER A 193 8.12 -7.02 6.20
N ASN A 194 7.96 -6.13 5.22
CA ASN A 194 8.06 -6.46 3.77
C ASN A 194 7.31 -7.74 3.38
N THR A 195 6.10 -7.92 3.92
CA THR A 195 5.35 -9.18 3.81
C THR A 195 4.01 -8.92 3.15
N VAL A 196 3.56 -9.87 2.32
CA VAL A 196 2.25 -9.85 1.68
C VAL A 196 1.36 -10.88 2.36
N LEU A 197 0.25 -10.43 2.94
CA LEU A 197 -0.76 -11.29 3.55
C LEU A 197 -2.09 -11.13 2.79
N ARG A 198 -2.59 -12.22 2.22
CA ARG A 198 -3.80 -12.20 1.39
C ARG A 198 -4.84 -13.21 1.87
N SER A 199 -6.07 -12.75 2.03
CA SER A 199 -7.25 -13.59 2.24
C SER A 199 -8.28 -13.32 1.15
N SER A 200 -8.80 -14.36 0.50
CA SER A 200 -9.83 -14.23 -0.55
C SER A 200 -11.15 -14.95 -0.20
N HIS A 201 -11.20 -15.59 0.97
CA HIS A 201 -12.41 -16.28 1.43
C HIS A 201 -13.44 -15.28 1.94
N ALA A 202 -14.73 -15.60 1.78
CA ALA A 202 -15.82 -14.78 2.29
C ALA A 202 -15.67 -14.50 3.80
N GLY A 203 -15.67 -13.23 4.20
CA GLY A 203 -15.46 -12.85 5.61
C GLY A 203 -14.06 -13.13 6.17
N GLY A 204 -13.09 -13.48 5.32
CA GLY A 204 -11.71 -13.73 5.71
C GLY A 204 -10.96 -12.43 6.05
N SER A 205 -9.82 -12.59 6.73
CA SER A 205 -8.96 -11.47 7.11
C SER A 205 -7.48 -11.75 6.90
N ALA A 206 -6.67 -10.74 6.52
CA ALA A 206 -5.23 -10.94 6.32
C ALA A 206 -4.48 -11.15 7.65
N VAL A 207 -4.96 -10.51 8.73
CA VAL A 207 -4.52 -10.75 10.11
C VAL A 207 -5.75 -10.96 11.00
N TYR A 208 -5.75 -12.03 11.79
CA TYR A 208 -6.82 -12.29 12.76
C TYR A 208 -6.29 -12.28 14.20
N VAL A 209 -7.05 -11.65 15.10
CA VAL A 209 -6.76 -11.59 16.53
C VAL A 209 -7.98 -12.09 17.31
N GLY A 210 -7.79 -13.09 18.15
CA GLY A 210 -8.84 -13.67 18.98
C GLY A 210 -8.35 -14.07 20.37
N GLY A 211 -9.29 -14.45 21.26
CA GLY A 211 -8.99 -14.94 22.62
C GLY A 211 -8.51 -13.89 23.62
N GLY A 212 -8.33 -12.64 23.19
CA GLY A 212 -7.73 -11.56 23.98
C GLY A 212 -6.22 -11.45 23.75
N VAL A 213 -5.75 -10.24 23.47
CA VAL A 213 -4.33 -9.91 23.31
C VAL A 213 -3.99 -8.73 24.21
N ASP A 214 -3.07 -8.97 25.14
CA ASP A 214 -2.59 -8.01 26.12
C ASP A 214 -1.10 -7.74 25.88
N LEU A 215 -0.75 -6.49 25.57
CA LEU A 215 0.63 -6.03 25.45
C LEU A 215 1.01 -5.35 26.77
N LEU A 216 2.03 -5.91 27.44
CA LEU A 216 2.60 -5.43 28.68
C LEU A 216 4.08 -5.12 28.44
N SER A 217 4.41 -3.83 28.38
CA SER A 217 5.74 -3.36 27.95
C SER A 217 6.21 -4.09 26.70
N SER A 218 5.36 -4.18 25.68
CA SER A 218 5.59 -4.98 24.47
C SER A 218 5.32 -4.19 23.20
N ALA A 219 5.89 -4.63 22.08
CA ALA A 219 5.72 -4.02 20.78
C ALA A 219 5.15 -5.01 19.75
N VAL A 220 4.14 -4.59 19.00
CA VAL A 220 3.69 -5.23 17.76
C VAL A 220 3.86 -4.23 16.63
N VAL A 221 4.61 -4.58 15.59
CA VAL A 221 4.99 -3.68 14.49
C VAL A 221 4.71 -4.33 13.15
N LEU A 222 3.88 -3.69 12.32
CA LEU A 222 3.69 -4.01 10.91
C LEU A 222 4.36 -2.93 10.08
N ASP A 223 5.36 -3.27 9.28
CA ASP A 223 6.17 -2.30 8.50
C ASP A 223 6.32 -2.71 7.04
N GLY A 224 5.88 -1.88 6.09
CA GLY A 224 6.01 -2.21 4.67
C GLY A 224 5.18 -3.44 4.27
N VAL A 225 4.07 -3.68 4.96
CA VAL A 225 3.19 -4.85 4.75
C VAL A 225 2.09 -4.52 3.75
N LEU A 226 1.75 -5.47 2.88
CA LEU A 226 0.57 -5.41 2.02
C LEU A 226 -0.50 -6.36 2.57
N LEU A 227 -1.65 -5.80 2.93
CA LEU A 227 -2.80 -6.55 3.43
C LEU A 227 -3.92 -6.55 2.39
N GLU A 228 -4.27 -7.73 1.89
CA GLU A 228 -5.34 -7.90 0.90
C GLU A 228 -6.45 -8.81 1.42
N ALA A 229 -7.69 -8.34 1.36
CA ALA A 229 -8.86 -9.07 1.82
C ALA A 229 -10.02 -8.91 0.82
N SER A 230 -10.20 -9.86 -0.10
CA SER A 230 -11.16 -9.75 -1.22
C SER A 230 -12.46 -10.56 -1.02
N GLY A 231 -12.73 -10.97 0.21
CA GLY A 231 -13.83 -11.88 0.59
C GLY A 231 -15.23 -11.25 0.72
N GLY A 232 -15.56 -10.24 -0.07
CA GLY A 232 -16.83 -9.50 0.04
C GLY A 232 -16.86 -8.50 1.21
N THR A 233 -18.05 -8.03 1.56
CA THR A 233 -18.26 -6.88 2.47
C THR A 233 -17.88 -7.15 3.92
N THR A 234 -17.83 -8.41 4.33
CA THR A 234 -17.43 -8.83 5.68
C THR A 234 -15.93 -9.11 5.81
N ALA A 235 -15.18 -9.06 4.69
CA ALA A 235 -13.74 -9.24 4.73
C ALA A 235 -13.04 -8.03 5.38
N SER A 236 -11.87 -8.25 5.96
CA SER A 236 -11.10 -7.18 6.59
C SER A 236 -9.59 -7.36 6.51
N ALA A 237 -8.83 -6.26 6.48
CA ALA A 237 -7.37 -6.35 6.47
C ALA A 237 -6.85 -6.95 7.77
N MET A 238 -7.36 -6.45 8.90
CA MET A 238 -7.11 -7.00 10.22
C MET A 238 -8.42 -7.08 11.00
N HIS A 239 -8.62 -8.18 11.72
CA HIS A 239 -9.84 -8.41 12.48
C HIS A 239 -9.55 -8.88 13.91
N VAL A 240 -9.93 -8.06 14.89
CA VAL A 240 -10.05 -8.46 16.28
C VAL A 240 -11.48 -8.95 16.51
N ALA A 241 -11.63 -10.19 16.98
CA ALA A 241 -12.94 -10.77 17.27
C ALA A 241 -13.71 -9.94 18.32
N SER A 242 -15.02 -9.78 18.17
CA SER A 242 -15.86 -8.95 19.07
C SER A 242 -15.77 -9.35 20.55
N SER A 243 -15.64 -10.64 20.84
CA SER A 243 -15.47 -11.15 22.22
C SER A 243 -14.07 -10.93 22.80
N SER A 244 -13.11 -10.52 21.96
CA SER A 244 -11.70 -10.38 22.32
C SER A 244 -11.35 -8.95 22.70
N ARG A 245 -10.45 -8.83 23.66
CA ARG A 245 -9.87 -7.55 24.08
C ARG A 245 -8.55 -7.34 23.36
N LEU A 246 -8.31 -6.13 22.84
CA LEU A 246 -6.98 -5.67 22.44
C LEU A 246 -6.54 -4.59 23.44
N SER A 247 -5.47 -4.84 24.17
CA SER A 247 -5.10 -4.05 25.34
C SER A 247 -3.61 -3.75 25.35
N LEU A 248 -3.25 -2.47 25.45
CA LEU A 248 -1.90 -1.96 25.47
C LEU A 248 -1.67 -1.23 26.80
N ARG A 249 -0.70 -1.71 27.58
CA ARG A 249 -0.38 -1.18 28.90
C ARG A 249 1.12 -1.11 29.14
N SER A 250 1.52 -0.28 30.11
CA SER A 250 2.89 -0.22 30.62
C SER A 250 3.94 0.09 29.56
N HIS A 251 3.75 1.19 28.81
CA HIS A 251 4.65 1.62 27.74
C HIS A 251 4.73 0.60 26.59
N SER A 252 3.57 0.09 26.16
CA SER A 252 3.47 -0.79 24.98
C SER A 252 3.23 -0.01 23.69
N VAL A 253 3.54 -0.63 22.55
CA VAL A 253 3.33 -0.02 21.23
C VAL A 253 2.69 -1.03 20.27
N PHE A 254 1.59 -0.64 19.63
CA PHE A 254 1.09 -1.28 18.42
C PHE A 254 1.25 -0.30 17.27
N SER A 255 2.14 -0.59 16.31
CA SER A 255 2.50 0.30 15.22
C SER A 255 2.21 -0.33 13.87
N VAL A 256 1.42 0.36 13.06
CA VAL A 256 1.24 0.08 11.63
C VAL A 256 1.95 1.17 10.86
N THR A 257 2.94 0.82 10.03
CA THR A 257 3.77 1.81 9.33
C THR A 257 4.05 1.41 7.88
N ASN A 258 3.89 2.36 6.95
CA ASN A 258 4.06 2.11 5.51
C ASN A 258 3.23 0.90 5.01
N VAL A 259 1.97 0.79 5.42
CA VAL A 259 1.12 -0.35 5.09
C VAL A 259 0.10 0.02 4.01
N SER A 260 -0.02 -0.85 3.01
CA SER A 260 -1.04 -0.73 1.98
C SER A 260 -2.15 -1.74 2.24
N VAL A 261 -3.40 -1.29 2.15
CA VAL A 261 -4.60 -2.09 2.40
C VAL A 261 -5.51 -2.09 1.18
N VAL A 262 -5.87 -3.29 0.72
CA VAL A 262 -6.93 -3.47 -0.28
C VAL A 262 -7.95 -4.44 0.29
N SER A 263 -9.13 -3.94 0.63
CA SER A 263 -10.19 -4.75 1.24
C SER A 263 -11.54 -4.47 0.61
N SER A 264 -12.29 -5.52 0.27
CA SER A 264 -13.67 -5.41 -0.18
C SER A 264 -14.65 -5.09 0.96
N GLY A 265 -14.20 -5.13 2.21
CA GLY A 265 -14.97 -4.79 3.40
C GLY A 265 -14.29 -3.71 4.26
N GLY A 266 -13.81 -4.09 5.45
CA GLY A 266 -13.16 -3.19 6.40
C GLY A 266 -11.63 -3.15 6.30
N GLY A 267 -11.00 -2.11 6.86
CA GLY A 267 -9.55 -2.08 7.06
C GLY A 267 -9.13 -2.82 8.33
N PHE A 268 -8.71 -2.08 9.35
CA PHE A 268 -8.34 -2.55 10.68
C PHE A 268 -9.54 -2.50 11.62
N VAL A 269 -10.16 -3.65 11.87
CA VAL A 269 -11.24 -3.81 12.84
C VAL A 269 -10.63 -4.19 14.19
N LEU A 270 -10.63 -3.27 15.15
CA LEU A 270 -10.01 -3.45 16.48
C LEU A 270 -10.98 -3.98 17.55
N GLY A 271 -12.23 -4.29 17.17
CA GLY A 271 -13.24 -4.89 18.02
C GLY A 271 -13.93 -3.90 18.97
N GLU A 272 -14.59 -4.44 20.00
CA GLU A 272 -15.46 -3.70 20.94
C GLU A 272 -14.78 -3.38 22.28
N ARG A 273 -13.57 -3.89 22.51
CA ARG A 273 -12.89 -3.87 23.81
C ARG A 273 -11.45 -3.38 23.67
N LEU A 274 -11.24 -2.26 23.01
CA LEU A 274 -9.93 -1.61 22.94
C LEU A 274 -9.55 -0.98 24.28
N ALA A 275 -8.30 -1.12 24.72
CA ALA A 275 -7.79 -0.46 25.92
C ALA A 275 -6.36 0.05 25.67
N VAL A 276 -6.15 1.36 25.73
CA VAL A 276 -4.81 1.96 25.56
C VAL A 276 -4.51 2.84 26.77
N PHE A 277 -3.53 2.44 27.59
CA PHE A 277 -3.13 3.14 28.81
C PHE A 277 -1.60 3.21 28.89
N ASP A 278 -1.06 4.41 29.14
CA ASP A 278 0.39 4.66 29.16
C ASP A 278 1.13 4.01 27.98
N SER A 279 0.51 3.99 26.79
CA SER A 279 0.91 3.17 25.63
C SER A 279 0.45 3.80 24.32
N VAL A 280 0.97 3.31 23.20
CA VAL A 280 0.76 3.93 21.87
C VAL A 280 0.12 2.95 20.90
N LEU A 281 -1.00 3.34 20.30
CA LEU A 281 -1.57 2.71 19.11
C LEU A 281 -1.40 3.70 17.95
N ARG A 282 -0.55 3.38 16.98
CA ARG A 282 -0.20 4.30 15.89
C ARG A 282 -0.39 3.71 14.49
N PHE A 283 -0.88 4.55 13.58
CA PHE A 283 -1.01 4.28 12.15
C PHE A 283 -0.29 5.38 11.37
N VAL A 284 0.77 5.01 10.66
CA VAL A 284 1.68 5.97 10.02
C VAL A 284 1.94 5.60 8.56
N GLY A 285 1.59 6.47 7.61
CA GLY A 285 1.77 6.17 6.18
C GLY A 285 0.95 4.96 5.76
N VAL A 286 -0.35 4.96 6.09
CA VAL A 286 -1.26 3.84 5.81
C VAL A 286 -2.23 4.26 4.72
N GLU A 287 -2.20 3.57 3.59
CA GLU A 287 -3.15 3.80 2.49
C GLU A 287 -4.11 2.61 2.38
N GLY A 288 -5.40 2.89 2.31
CA GLY A 288 -6.42 1.85 2.26
C GLY A 288 -7.56 2.11 1.30
N SER A 289 -7.73 1.20 0.34
CA SER A 289 -8.96 1.09 -0.44
C SER A 289 -9.89 0.11 0.25
N VAL A 290 -10.87 0.65 0.98
CA VAL A 290 -11.83 -0.10 1.80
C VAL A 290 -13.26 0.37 1.52
N ALA A 291 -14.25 -0.49 1.76
CA ALA A 291 -15.66 -0.14 1.53
C ALA A 291 -16.26 0.74 2.65
N SER A 292 -15.64 0.73 3.84
CA SER A 292 -16.10 1.47 5.03
C SER A 292 -14.95 2.28 5.65
N SER A 293 -14.66 2.15 6.94
CA SER A 293 -13.55 2.88 7.58
C SER A 293 -12.24 2.11 7.51
N LEU A 294 -11.13 2.84 7.35
CA LEU A 294 -9.80 2.23 7.35
C LEU A 294 -9.41 1.74 8.74
N VAL A 295 -9.71 2.49 9.80
CA VAL A 295 -9.61 2.03 11.20
C VAL A 295 -11.00 2.02 11.82
N ARG A 296 -11.42 0.88 12.37
CA ARG A 296 -12.73 0.73 13.01
C ARG A 296 -12.59 0.16 14.41
N CYS A 297 -13.10 0.88 15.39
CA CYS A 297 -13.24 0.48 16.77
C CYS A 297 -14.71 0.66 17.15
N ASP A 298 -15.32 -0.36 17.74
CA ASP A 298 -16.75 -0.35 18.12
C ASP A 298 -16.94 -0.22 19.63
N GLY A 299 -15.85 -0.09 20.39
CA GLY A 299 -15.88 0.12 21.82
C GLY A 299 -14.49 0.11 22.44
N GLY A 300 -14.37 0.73 23.61
CA GLY A 300 -13.13 0.73 24.39
C GLY A 300 -12.77 2.09 24.96
N THR A 301 -11.52 2.22 25.38
CA THR A 301 -11.04 3.44 26.04
C THR A 301 -9.59 3.75 25.65
N VAL A 302 -9.34 5.01 25.30
CA VAL A 302 -8.00 5.61 25.28
C VAL A 302 -7.87 6.40 26.59
N GLY A 303 -7.23 5.78 27.57
CA GLY A 303 -7.17 6.26 28.94
C GLY A 303 -5.95 7.11 29.22
N ALA A 304 -5.71 7.39 30.50
CA ALA A 304 -4.55 8.16 30.98
C ALA A 304 -3.23 7.65 30.37
N GLY A 305 -2.43 8.58 29.83
CA GLY A 305 -1.16 8.29 29.17
C GLY A 305 -1.27 7.48 27.87
N GLY A 306 -2.49 7.09 27.44
CA GLY A 306 -2.73 6.42 26.18
C GLY A 306 -2.67 7.39 25.00
N TRP A 307 -2.04 6.98 23.90
CA TRP A 307 -1.93 7.78 22.68
C TRP A 307 -2.44 6.99 21.47
N LEU A 308 -3.47 7.52 20.82
CA LEU A 308 -3.92 7.07 19.50
C LEU A 308 -3.40 8.05 18.44
N ASP A 309 -2.45 7.60 17.64
CA ASP A 309 -1.79 8.42 16.63
C ASP A 309 -2.16 7.97 15.21
N MET A 310 -2.64 8.90 14.39
CA MET A 310 -2.90 8.70 12.98
C MET A 310 -2.15 9.76 12.21
N HIS A 311 -1.10 9.36 11.51
CA HIS A 311 -0.26 10.26 10.74
C HIS A 311 -0.17 9.78 9.29
N ASP A 312 -0.52 10.62 8.31
CA ASP A 312 -0.45 10.23 6.90
C ASP A 312 -1.30 8.98 6.59
N VAL A 313 -2.55 8.97 7.07
CA VAL A 313 -3.52 7.87 6.84
C VAL A 313 -4.52 8.27 5.77
N TRP A 314 -4.61 7.47 4.71
CA TRP A 314 -5.37 7.76 3.50
C TRP A 314 -6.44 6.70 3.24
N ALA A 315 -7.70 7.10 3.37
CA ALA A 315 -8.86 6.27 3.05
C ALA A 315 -9.41 6.68 1.67
N VAL A 316 -9.20 5.83 0.66
CA VAL A 316 -9.46 6.16 -0.76
C VAL A 316 -10.74 5.54 -1.35
N GLY A 317 -11.49 4.73 -0.60
CA GLY A 317 -12.80 4.20 -1.03
C GLY A 317 -13.90 5.26 -1.04
N GLU A 318 -14.90 5.12 -1.92
CA GLU A 318 -15.95 6.13 -2.20
C GLU A 318 -16.70 6.62 -0.95
N ALA A 319 -16.93 5.75 0.04
CA ALA A 319 -17.57 6.07 1.31
C ALA A 319 -16.62 6.00 2.52
N SER A 320 -15.31 5.96 2.28
CA SER A 320 -14.35 5.63 3.32
C SER A 320 -13.94 6.82 4.19
N SER A 321 -13.94 6.60 5.50
CA SER A 321 -13.39 7.50 6.51
C SER A 321 -12.05 6.97 7.02
N VAL A 322 -11.20 7.85 7.56
CA VAL A 322 -9.93 7.47 8.18
C VAL A 322 -10.22 6.56 9.38
N ALA A 323 -11.17 6.96 10.23
CA ALA A 323 -11.59 6.12 11.34
C ALA A 323 -13.09 6.17 11.65
N SER A 324 -13.58 5.09 12.24
CA SER A 324 -14.83 5.01 12.99
C SER A 324 -14.50 4.53 14.39
N LEU A 325 -14.65 5.39 15.38
CA LEU A 325 -14.32 5.16 16.79
C LEU A 325 -15.60 5.09 17.64
N SER A 326 -16.66 4.50 17.07
CA SER A 326 -17.95 4.36 17.74
C SER A 326 -17.78 3.62 19.08
N GLY A 327 -18.33 4.17 20.16
CA GLY A 327 -18.23 3.56 21.49
C GLY A 327 -16.85 3.65 22.15
N VAL A 328 -15.85 4.27 21.51
CA VAL A 328 -14.56 4.55 22.14
C VAL A 328 -14.66 5.82 22.98
N THR A 329 -14.24 5.72 24.25
CA THR A 329 -14.14 6.85 25.17
C THR A 329 -12.69 7.36 25.28
N LEU A 330 -12.49 8.64 25.07
CA LEU A 330 -11.25 9.33 25.43
C LEU A 330 -11.39 9.83 26.88
N SER A 331 -10.58 9.27 27.78
CA SER A 331 -10.64 9.55 29.22
C SER A 331 -9.24 9.78 29.81
N GLY A 332 -8.65 10.93 29.50
CA GLY A 332 -7.32 11.36 29.95
C GLY A 332 -6.18 10.98 29.01
N GLY A 333 -6.51 10.38 27.86
CA GLY A 333 -5.55 10.09 26.80
C GLY A 333 -5.42 11.20 25.77
N THR A 334 -4.63 10.92 24.73
CA THR A 334 -4.39 11.81 23.59
C THR A 334 -4.77 11.13 22.28
N VAL A 335 -5.39 11.88 21.38
CA VAL A 335 -5.61 11.49 19.99
C VAL A 335 -4.94 12.53 19.09
N SER A 336 -4.03 12.11 18.22
CA SER A 336 -3.44 12.95 17.17
C SER A 336 -3.89 12.47 15.80
N ILE A 337 -4.34 13.41 14.96
CA ILE A 337 -4.71 13.13 13.57
C ILE A 337 -4.01 14.15 12.69
N VAL A 338 -2.99 13.70 11.97
CA VAL A 338 -2.05 14.56 11.25
C VAL A 338 -1.94 14.11 9.81
N ARG A 339 -2.10 15.03 8.85
CA ARG A 339 -1.90 14.72 7.43
C ARG A 339 -2.75 13.55 6.93
N CYS A 340 -3.95 13.36 7.48
CA CYS A 340 -4.85 12.29 7.08
C CYS A 340 -5.85 12.76 6.02
N ALA A 341 -6.21 11.86 5.10
CA ALA A 341 -7.12 12.13 4.00
C ALA A 341 -8.24 11.09 3.92
N ALA A 342 -9.48 11.56 3.76
CA ALA A 342 -10.65 10.72 3.51
C ALA A 342 -11.41 11.20 2.27
N THR A 343 -11.84 10.26 1.42
CA THR A 343 -12.77 10.57 0.32
C THR A 343 -14.13 11.01 0.85
N SER A 344 -14.59 10.46 1.98
CA SER A 344 -15.83 10.88 2.65
C SER A 344 -15.69 12.26 3.30
N ALA A 345 -16.80 13.00 3.39
CA ALA A 345 -16.87 14.26 4.15
C ALA A 345 -16.60 14.07 5.66
N THR A 346 -16.74 12.84 6.16
CA THR A 346 -16.40 12.45 7.53
C THR A 346 -14.97 11.95 7.59
N LEU A 347 -14.12 12.60 8.39
CA LEU A 347 -12.74 12.17 8.64
C LEU A 347 -12.72 11.04 9.69
N VAL A 348 -13.31 11.32 10.85
CA VAL A 348 -13.42 10.39 11.99
C VAL A 348 -14.81 10.52 12.58
N SER A 349 -15.43 9.40 12.99
CA SER A 349 -16.75 9.39 13.62
C SER A 349 -16.75 8.70 14.99
N GLY A 350 -17.74 9.01 15.83
CA GLY A 350 -18.11 8.18 16.99
C GLY A 350 -17.28 8.34 18.27
N LEU A 351 -16.18 9.11 18.24
CA LEU A 351 -15.33 9.32 19.42
C LEU A 351 -16.06 10.11 20.52
N ALA A 352 -16.22 9.51 21.70
CA ALA A 352 -16.77 10.17 22.87
C ALA A 352 -15.64 10.74 23.75
N ILE A 353 -15.67 12.05 24.04
CA ILE A 353 -14.63 12.72 24.82
C ILE A 353 -15.17 13.02 26.22
N THR A 354 -14.64 12.36 27.25
CA THR A 354 -14.95 12.67 28.66
C THR A 354 -13.85 13.52 29.28
N SER A 355 -12.59 13.22 28.97
CA SER A 355 -11.40 14.02 29.31
C SER A 355 -10.24 13.64 28.39
N GLY A 356 -9.21 14.47 28.28
CA GLY A 356 -8.08 14.25 27.37
C GLY A 356 -8.04 15.26 26.24
N VAL A 357 -7.16 15.04 25.26
CA VAL A 357 -6.88 16.01 24.20
C VAL A 357 -6.97 15.35 22.83
N VAL A 358 -7.71 15.99 21.92
CA VAL A 358 -7.69 15.66 20.48
C VAL A 358 -6.98 16.79 19.76
N SER A 359 -5.81 16.52 19.19
CA SER A 359 -5.05 17.49 18.41
C SER A 359 -5.06 17.08 16.94
N VAL A 360 -5.26 18.05 16.06
CA VAL A 360 -5.40 17.81 14.62
C VAL A 360 -4.54 18.79 13.82
N GLN A 361 -3.97 18.32 12.72
CA GLN A 361 -3.13 19.13 11.84
C GLN A 361 -3.22 18.65 10.40
N CYS A 362 -3.42 19.59 9.45
CA CYS A 362 -3.45 19.29 8.01
C CYS A 362 -4.29 18.08 7.62
N ASN A 363 -5.59 18.07 7.87
CA ASN A 363 -6.41 16.93 7.42
C ASN A 363 -7.30 17.32 6.25
N ARG A 364 -7.70 16.32 5.46
CA ARG A 364 -8.58 16.48 4.30
C ARG A 364 -9.75 15.50 4.38
N ALA A 365 -10.96 15.97 4.16
CA ALA A 365 -12.15 15.12 4.14
C ALA A 365 -13.12 15.63 3.07
N GLY A 366 -13.63 14.75 2.20
CA GLY A 366 -14.57 15.14 1.15
C GLY A 366 -13.98 16.13 0.15
N GLY A 367 -12.69 15.99 -0.15
CA GLY A 367 -11.96 16.86 -1.08
C GLY A 367 -11.55 18.24 -0.52
N ARG A 368 -11.93 18.60 0.71
CA ARG A 368 -11.56 19.89 1.35
C ARG A 368 -10.54 19.74 2.47
N VAL A 369 -9.62 20.69 2.58
CA VAL A 369 -8.68 20.81 3.71
C VAL A 369 -9.44 21.38 4.90
N LEU A 370 -9.24 20.80 6.09
CA LEU A 370 -9.89 21.20 7.33
C LEU A 370 -9.00 22.19 8.09
N GLN A 371 -9.48 23.43 8.25
CA GLN A 371 -8.67 24.55 8.77
C GLN A 371 -9.16 25.05 10.14
N SER A 372 -10.43 24.86 10.46
CA SER A 372 -11.04 25.36 11.69
C SER A 372 -11.67 24.24 12.53
N SER A 373 -11.87 24.50 13.82
CA SER A 373 -12.60 23.58 14.71
C SER A 373 -14.03 23.32 14.23
N GLY A 374 -14.65 24.26 13.50
CA GLY A 374 -15.94 24.07 12.84
C GLY A 374 -15.89 23.04 11.71
N ASP A 375 -14.82 23.06 10.91
CA ASP A 375 -14.61 22.09 9.83
C ASP A 375 -14.44 20.68 10.38
N TYR A 376 -13.63 20.52 11.42
CA TYR A 376 -13.43 19.24 12.10
C TYR A 376 -14.72 18.73 12.77
N ARG A 377 -15.55 19.62 13.32
CA ARG A 377 -16.87 19.26 13.84
C ARG A 377 -17.78 18.72 12.76
N MET A 378 -17.82 19.37 11.59
CA MET A 378 -18.54 18.85 10.42
C MET A 378 -17.96 17.53 9.89
N ALA A 379 -16.65 17.31 10.08
CA ALA A 379 -15.97 16.07 9.71
C ALA A 379 -16.04 14.97 10.79
N GLY A 380 -16.83 15.16 11.85
CA GLY A 380 -17.18 14.14 12.85
C GLY A 380 -16.38 14.18 14.16
N LEU A 381 -15.52 15.18 14.36
CA LEU A 381 -14.76 15.38 15.60
C LEU A 381 -15.34 16.55 16.42
N PRO A 382 -16.03 16.30 17.55
CA PRO A 382 -16.84 17.32 18.23
C PRO A 382 -16.03 18.46 18.87
N SER A 383 -14.83 18.16 19.38
CA SER A 383 -13.92 19.10 20.04
C SER A 383 -12.47 18.74 19.71
N VAL A 384 -11.71 19.72 19.20
CA VAL A 384 -10.32 19.53 18.75
C VAL A 384 -9.48 20.77 19.04
N ASN A 385 -8.19 20.56 19.26
CA ASN A 385 -7.15 21.57 19.19
C ASN A 385 -6.53 21.56 17.78
N VAL A 386 -6.75 22.64 17.02
CA VAL A 386 -6.25 22.74 15.64
C VAL A 386 -4.87 23.38 15.64
N VAL A 387 -3.89 22.66 15.12
CA VAL A 387 -2.54 23.19 14.91
C VAL A 387 -2.38 23.57 13.43
N PRO A 388 -1.86 24.77 13.12
CA PRO A 388 -1.56 25.17 11.74
C PRO A 388 -0.64 24.19 11.02
N CYS A 389 -0.74 24.13 9.70
CA CYS A 389 -0.01 23.14 8.91
C CYS A 389 1.51 23.28 8.91
N ASP A 390 1.97 24.50 9.06
CA ASP A 390 3.36 24.93 9.21
C ASP A 390 3.81 24.96 10.68
N GLY A 391 2.88 24.75 11.62
CA GLY A 391 3.15 24.70 13.05
C GLY A 391 3.64 23.32 13.50
N CYS A 392 3.99 23.25 14.77
CA CYS A 392 4.31 22.00 15.44
C CYS A 392 3.81 22.05 16.89
N ALA A 393 3.48 20.89 17.44
CA ALA A 393 3.04 20.78 18.82
C ALA A 393 3.46 19.42 19.40
N ALA A 394 3.86 19.42 20.67
CA ALA A 394 4.24 18.19 21.37
C ALA A 394 3.12 17.14 21.32
N ALA A 395 1.85 17.55 21.47
CA ALA A 395 0.70 16.65 21.42
C ALA A 395 0.45 15.97 20.05
N LEU A 396 1.17 16.38 19.01
CA LEU A 396 1.11 15.78 17.67
C LEU A 396 2.35 14.93 17.35
N ALA A 397 3.50 15.27 17.93
CA ALA A 397 4.79 14.68 17.57
C ALA A 397 5.37 13.77 18.65
N CYS A 398 4.99 13.95 19.91
CA CYS A 398 5.66 13.35 21.06
C CYS A 398 4.72 12.46 21.88
N PHE A 399 5.23 11.32 22.31
CA PHE A 399 4.59 10.52 23.34
C PHE A 399 4.82 11.14 24.72
N ASP A 400 3.78 11.77 25.26
CA ASP A 400 3.84 12.60 26.47
C ASP A 400 4.55 11.91 27.66
N ALA A 401 4.19 10.65 27.96
CA ALA A 401 4.70 9.92 29.13
C ALA A 401 6.23 9.78 29.16
N LEU A 402 6.87 9.73 27.99
CA LEU A 402 8.33 9.59 27.84
C LEU A 402 8.99 10.85 27.29
N THR A 403 8.27 11.97 27.23
CA THR A 403 8.82 13.26 26.78
C THR A 403 9.33 14.08 27.98
N ALA A 404 10.55 14.57 27.90
CA ALA A 404 11.19 15.42 28.89
C ALA A 404 10.93 16.91 28.61
N SER A 405 11.09 17.31 27.35
CA SER A 405 10.85 18.68 26.87
C SER A 405 10.54 18.70 25.38
N PHE A 406 9.95 19.80 24.91
CA PHE A 406 9.69 20.06 23.50
C PHE A 406 10.21 21.45 23.13
N SER A 407 11.11 21.52 22.15
CA SER A 407 11.71 22.75 21.65
C SER A 407 12.11 22.56 20.19
N ASP A 408 12.05 23.63 19.39
CA ASP A 408 12.41 23.59 17.96
C ASP A 408 11.71 22.47 17.17
N CYS A 409 10.44 22.21 17.48
CA CYS A 409 9.63 21.14 16.90
C CYS A 409 10.16 19.70 17.11
N ALA A 410 11.07 19.51 18.07
CA ALA A 410 11.64 18.22 18.40
C ALA A 410 11.32 17.81 19.85
N CYS A 411 11.15 16.51 20.06
CA CYS A 411 10.94 15.92 21.38
C CYS A 411 12.29 15.53 21.98
N SER A 412 12.57 15.97 23.20
CA SER A 412 13.66 15.41 24.00
C SER A 412 13.10 14.33 24.92
N CYS A 413 13.69 13.14 24.89
CA CYS A 413 13.12 11.97 25.57
C CYS A 413 13.64 11.78 26.99
N ARG A 414 12.77 11.27 27.87
CA ARG A 414 13.16 10.71 29.17
C ARG A 414 13.82 9.35 28.97
N ALA A 415 14.47 8.84 30.01
CA ALA A 415 15.01 7.49 30.01
C ALA A 415 13.92 6.47 29.63
N GLY A 416 14.23 5.59 28.67
CA GLY A 416 13.31 4.59 28.13
C GLY A 416 12.56 5.04 26.86
N GLY A 417 12.55 6.33 26.51
CA GLY A 417 12.03 6.81 25.23
C GLY A 417 13.05 6.67 24.09
N VAL A 418 12.59 6.24 22.92
CA VAL A 418 13.40 5.97 21.73
C VAL A 418 12.83 6.73 20.52
N GLY A 419 13.73 7.29 19.71
CA GLY A 419 13.40 8.00 18.48
C GLY A 419 12.81 9.40 18.68
N GLU A 420 12.51 10.07 17.57
CA GLU A 420 12.05 11.47 17.54
C GLU A 420 10.72 11.72 18.27
N ALA A 421 9.88 10.68 18.41
CA ALA A 421 8.58 10.76 19.10
C ALA A 421 8.63 10.25 20.55
N CYS A 422 9.81 9.91 21.07
CA CYS A 422 9.99 9.35 22.42
C CYS A 422 9.14 8.11 22.70
N LEU A 423 9.07 7.19 21.74
CA LEU A 423 8.26 5.99 21.85
C LEU A 423 8.93 4.95 22.77
N PRO A 424 8.16 4.07 23.44
CA PRO A 424 8.73 3.03 24.29
C PRO A 424 9.64 2.01 23.58
N PHE A 425 9.47 1.87 22.26
CA PHE A 425 10.17 0.91 21.43
C PHE A 425 10.60 1.56 20.12
N ASP A 426 11.69 1.06 19.53
CA ASP A 426 12.11 1.45 18.20
C ASP A 426 11.12 0.96 17.15
N VAL A 427 10.51 1.91 16.44
CA VAL A 427 9.55 1.69 15.37
C VAL A 427 9.89 2.60 14.20
N PRO A 428 9.58 2.20 12.95
CA PRO A 428 9.91 3.02 11.79
C PRO A 428 9.35 4.43 11.92
N PRO A 429 10.11 5.49 11.55
CA PRO A 429 9.66 6.86 11.72
C PRO A 429 8.53 7.21 10.75
N ALA A 430 7.72 8.22 11.11
CA ALA A 430 6.91 8.91 10.12
C ALA A 430 7.86 9.63 9.15
N ARG A 431 7.78 9.33 7.85
CA ARG A 431 8.64 9.99 6.85
C ARG A 431 8.25 11.47 6.77
N ALA A 432 9.02 12.33 7.42
CA ALA A 432 8.88 13.78 7.28
C ALA A 432 9.44 14.21 5.93
N GLY A 433 8.57 14.68 5.05
CA GLY A 433 8.94 15.31 3.80
C GLY A 433 9.44 16.73 4.04
N GLY A 434 10.75 16.94 4.22
CA GLY A 434 11.31 18.26 4.50
C GLY A 434 12.67 18.47 3.84
N GLY A 435 12.73 19.32 2.83
CA GLY A 435 13.97 19.87 2.29
C GLY A 435 13.68 20.99 1.29
N SER A 436 14.71 21.79 0.99
CA SER A 436 14.64 23.15 0.43
C SER A 436 13.60 23.41 -0.68
N GLN A 437 13.01 24.60 -0.59
CA GLN A 437 11.99 25.16 -1.48
C GLN A 437 12.56 25.66 -2.83
N ASP A 438 13.87 25.51 -3.05
CA ASP A 438 14.55 25.99 -4.24
C ASP A 438 14.42 25.03 -5.41
N CYS A 439 14.22 25.61 -6.61
CA CYS A 439 14.27 24.88 -7.86
C CYS A 439 15.64 24.21 -8.02
N VAL A 440 15.64 22.93 -8.39
CA VAL A 440 16.87 22.27 -8.81
C VAL A 440 17.31 22.93 -10.10
N SER A 441 18.48 23.58 -10.10
CA SER A 441 18.93 24.37 -11.24
C SER A 441 20.39 24.14 -11.62
N GLY A 442 20.67 24.12 -12.93
CA GLY A 442 22.03 24.10 -13.47
C GLY A 442 22.82 22.79 -13.24
N VAL A 443 22.14 21.68 -12.98
CA VAL A 443 22.75 20.38 -12.68
C VAL A 443 22.50 19.34 -13.76
N THR A 444 23.38 18.34 -13.83
CA THR A 444 23.17 17.13 -14.63
C THR A 444 22.85 15.96 -13.70
N LEU A 445 21.71 15.31 -13.92
CA LEU A 445 21.30 14.11 -13.18
C LEU A 445 21.64 12.88 -14.00
N THR A 446 22.42 11.98 -13.40
CA THR A 446 22.85 10.69 -13.99
C THR A 446 22.34 9.48 -13.21
N GLU A 447 21.53 9.71 -12.17
CA GLU A 447 20.92 8.67 -11.35
C GLU A 447 19.39 8.82 -11.30
N SER A 448 18.69 7.70 -11.14
CA SER A 448 17.23 7.68 -11.03
C SER A 448 16.78 8.26 -9.69
N VAL A 449 15.71 9.05 -9.69
CA VAL A 449 15.19 9.70 -8.47
C VAL A 449 13.67 9.76 -8.49
N THR A 450 13.05 9.58 -7.32
CA THR A 450 11.63 9.85 -7.10
C THR A 450 11.47 11.14 -6.30
N VAL A 451 10.65 12.04 -6.83
CA VAL A 451 10.41 13.39 -6.34
C VAL A 451 8.96 13.44 -5.89
N GLY A 452 8.75 13.97 -4.70
CA GLY A 452 7.42 14.29 -4.18
C GLY A 452 7.47 14.43 -2.67
N GLY A 453 8.11 13.51 -1.95
CA GLY A 453 8.63 13.69 -0.58
C GLY A 453 7.92 14.70 0.33
N GLY A 454 6.58 14.67 0.39
CA GLY A 454 5.72 15.57 1.17
C GLY A 454 5.73 17.06 0.76
N ARG A 455 6.24 17.42 -0.42
CA ARG A 455 6.37 18.79 -0.93
C ARG A 455 5.25 19.14 -1.91
N ALA A 456 4.75 20.37 -1.82
CA ALA A 456 3.76 20.91 -2.76
C ALA A 456 4.35 21.22 -4.15
N THR A 457 5.66 21.40 -4.24
CA THR A 457 6.33 21.86 -5.47
C THR A 457 7.51 20.96 -5.86
N ALA A 458 7.55 20.56 -7.12
CA ALA A 458 8.69 19.97 -7.81
C ALA A 458 9.11 20.91 -8.94
N CYS A 459 10.33 21.44 -8.89
CA CYS A 459 10.82 22.42 -9.85
C CYS A 459 12.20 22.05 -10.39
N PHE A 460 12.32 22.03 -11.72
CA PHE A 460 13.57 21.84 -12.45
C PHE A 460 13.75 22.99 -13.44
N ASP A 461 14.90 23.67 -13.37
CA ASP A 461 15.29 24.73 -14.32
C ASP A 461 16.69 24.46 -14.86
N LEU A 462 16.91 24.48 -16.16
CA LEU A 462 18.24 24.22 -16.75
C LEU A 462 18.86 22.86 -16.32
N VAL A 463 18.03 21.84 -16.08
CA VAL A 463 18.49 20.49 -15.67
C VAL A 463 18.67 19.59 -16.88
N VAL A 464 19.78 18.84 -16.91
CA VAL A 464 20.05 17.81 -17.91
C VAL A 464 19.88 16.42 -17.30
N PHE A 465 18.91 15.65 -17.76
CA PHE A 465 18.71 14.25 -17.39
C PHE A 465 19.45 13.37 -18.39
N SER A 466 20.49 12.67 -17.96
CA SER A 466 21.42 11.98 -18.86
C SER A 466 21.56 10.49 -18.54
N GLY A 467 21.43 9.67 -19.58
CA GLY A 467 21.58 8.22 -19.50
C GLY A 467 20.24 7.50 -19.28
N PRO A 468 20.25 6.16 -19.13
CA PRO A 468 19.04 5.35 -19.02
C PRO A 468 18.43 5.43 -17.61
N ILE A 469 18.17 6.64 -17.14
CA ILE A 469 17.62 6.93 -15.81
C ILE A 469 16.12 7.15 -15.86
N THR A 470 15.46 6.96 -14.71
CA THR A 470 14.06 7.33 -14.53
C THR A 470 13.96 8.36 -13.43
N VAL A 471 13.40 9.51 -13.77
CA VAL A 471 12.99 10.54 -12.81
C VAL A 471 11.47 10.48 -12.69
N ALA A 472 10.97 10.17 -11.51
CA ALA A 472 9.55 10.09 -11.23
C ALA A 472 9.12 11.27 -10.38
N VAL A 473 8.19 12.09 -10.87
CA VAL A 473 7.41 13.02 -10.05
C VAL A 473 6.11 12.31 -9.71
N ASP A 474 6.13 11.64 -8.56
CA ASP A 474 4.98 10.90 -8.05
C ASP A 474 4.07 11.85 -7.30
N LEU A 475 2.95 12.22 -7.94
CA LEU A 475 1.96 13.13 -7.37
C LEU A 475 1.39 12.61 -6.06
N ARG A 476 1.36 11.28 -5.85
CA ARG A 476 0.93 10.65 -4.59
C ARG A 476 1.82 11.07 -3.42
N SER A 477 3.11 11.21 -3.67
CA SER A 477 4.08 11.53 -2.63
C SER A 477 4.23 13.03 -2.38
N MET A 478 3.53 13.88 -3.15
CA MET A 478 3.51 15.33 -2.96
C MET A 478 2.59 15.76 -1.81
N ASP A 479 2.67 17.03 -1.41
CA ASP A 479 1.85 17.58 -0.32
C ASP A 479 0.37 17.67 -0.69
N ALA A 480 -0.41 16.68 -0.27
CA ALA A 480 -1.85 16.62 -0.47
C ALA A 480 -2.65 17.70 0.26
N PHE A 481 -2.00 18.48 1.14
CA PHE A 481 -2.64 19.52 1.95
C PHE A 481 -2.31 20.93 1.47
N ALA A 482 -1.47 21.05 0.44
CA ALA A 482 -1.21 22.32 -0.22
C ALA A 482 -2.41 22.80 -1.05
N ASP A 483 -2.44 24.10 -1.33
CA ASP A 483 -3.46 24.71 -2.21
C ASP A 483 -3.44 24.09 -3.62
N ALA A 484 -2.23 23.83 -4.13
CA ALA A 484 -1.99 23.24 -5.44
C ALA A 484 -0.68 22.42 -5.45
N LEU A 485 -0.63 21.39 -6.31
CA LEU A 485 0.61 20.67 -6.61
C LEU A 485 1.29 21.33 -7.82
N ASN A 486 2.47 21.89 -7.64
CA ASN A 486 3.19 22.57 -8.71
C ASN A 486 4.31 21.68 -9.24
N VAL A 487 4.24 21.31 -10.52
CA VAL A 487 5.33 20.60 -11.20
C VAL A 487 5.82 21.47 -12.34
N THR A 488 7.05 21.98 -12.25
CA THR A 488 7.59 22.90 -13.24
C THR A 488 8.88 22.38 -13.84
N LEU A 489 8.94 22.41 -15.18
CA LEU A 489 10.13 22.12 -15.97
C LEU A 489 10.37 23.27 -16.92
N ARG A 490 11.53 23.91 -16.77
CA ARG A 490 11.98 25.04 -17.60
C ARG A 490 13.36 24.76 -18.14
N HIS A 491 13.54 24.95 -19.45
CA HIS A 491 14.85 24.80 -20.09
C HIS A 491 15.55 23.45 -19.81
N CYS A 492 14.77 22.40 -19.56
CA CYS A 492 15.29 21.08 -19.22
C CYS A 492 15.62 20.28 -20.49
N MET A 493 16.59 19.37 -20.39
CA MET A 493 16.99 18.48 -21.47
C MET A 493 16.98 17.02 -21.01
N LEU A 494 16.34 16.12 -21.78
CA LEU A 494 16.47 14.67 -21.59
C LEU A 494 17.37 14.10 -22.69
N ALA A 495 18.38 13.32 -22.30
CA ALA A 495 19.35 12.74 -23.21
C ALA A 495 19.67 11.28 -22.87
N GLY A 496 20.02 10.49 -23.89
CA GLY A 496 20.58 9.15 -23.70
C GLY A 496 19.61 8.12 -23.11
N GLY A 497 18.32 8.21 -23.44
CA GLY A 497 17.30 7.27 -22.97
C GLY A 497 16.65 7.63 -21.64
N ALA A 498 16.89 8.83 -21.12
CA ALA A 498 16.29 9.31 -19.87
C ALA A 498 14.75 9.36 -19.96
N GLN A 499 14.09 9.00 -18.86
CA GLN A 499 12.64 9.02 -18.74
C GLN A 499 12.21 9.95 -17.61
N LEU A 500 11.29 10.87 -17.90
CA LEU A 500 10.61 11.66 -16.89
C LEU A 500 9.15 11.21 -16.79
N ARG A 501 8.77 10.65 -15.64
CA ARG A 501 7.43 10.14 -15.36
C ARG A 501 6.71 11.08 -14.40
N ILE A 502 5.56 11.62 -14.78
CA ILE A 502 4.71 12.46 -13.93
C ILE A 502 3.36 11.76 -13.78
N GLY A 503 2.85 11.68 -12.55
CA GLY A 503 1.54 11.10 -12.26
C GLY A 503 1.58 10.09 -11.12
N GLY A 504 0.85 8.98 -11.26
CA GLY A 504 0.86 7.88 -10.27
C GLY A 504 -0.40 7.76 -9.41
N LEU A 505 -1.44 8.55 -9.70
CA LEU A 505 -2.70 8.50 -8.97
C LEU A 505 -3.69 7.52 -9.63
N SER A 506 -4.39 6.76 -8.81
CA SER A 506 -5.64 6.11 -9.22
C SER A 506 -6.74 7.18 -9.34
N GLU A 507 -7.86 6.85 -9.99
CA GLU A 507 -9.00 7.77 -10.10
C GLU A 507 -9.54 8.17 -8.72
N SER A 508 -9.63 7.22 -7.78
CA SER A 508 -10.14 7.49 -6.43
C SER A 508 -9.17 8.35 -5.61
N THR A 509 -7.87 8.09 -5.69
CA THR A 509 -6.86 8.94 -5.01
C THR A 509 -6.86 10.34 -5.63
N ALA A 510 -6.98 10.47 -6.96
CA ALA A 510 -6.97 11.76 -7.64
C ALA A 510 -8.09 12.70 -7.19
N LEU A 511 -9.29 12.18 -6.88
CA LEU A 511 -10.41 12.96 -6.34
C LEU A 511 -10.11 13.60 -4.98
N SER A 512 -9.20 13.00 -4.20
CA SER A 512 -8.79 13.47 -2.88
C SER A 512 -7.55 14.37 -2.92
N MET A 513 -6.89 14.50 -4.07
CA MET A 513 -5.70 15.34 -4.22
C MET A 513 -6.07 16.80 -4.52
N PRO A 514 -5.23 17.77 -4.12
CA PRO A 514 -5.34 19.13 -4.62
C PRO A 514 -5.07 19.16 -6.13
N HIS A 515 -5.59 20.19 -6.79
CA HIS A 515 -5.38 20.38 -8.22
C HIS A 515 -3.88 20.50 -8.53
N ALA A 516 -3.47 19.93 -9.65
CA ALA A 516 -2.09 19.91 -10.10
C ALA A 516 -1.88 20.91 -11.23
N LEU A 517 -0.82 21.72 -11.13
CA LEU A 517 -0.32 22.63 -12.15
C LEU A 517 1.00 22.08 -12.69
N VAL A 518 0.92 21.32 -13.79
CA VAL A 518 2.08 20.74 -14.46
C VAL A 518 2.46 21.63 -15.64
N ASN A 519 3.61 22.31 -15.56
CA ASN A 519 4.06 23.25 -16.58
C ASN A 519 5.44 22.87 -17.12
N MET A 520 5.47 22.43 -18.38
CA MET A 520 6.67 22.05 -19.12
C MET A 520 6.90 23.05 -20.25
N THR A 521 7.90 23.92 -20.11
CA THR A 521 8.21 24.97 -21.09
C THR A 521 9.67 24.94 -21.52
N ASN A 522 9.91 25.18 -22.82
CA ASN A 522 11.25 25.20 -23.40
C ASN A 522 12.03 23.90 -23.12
N VAL A 523 11.32 22.77 -23.16
CA VAL A 523 11.91 21.47 -22.84
C VAL A 523 12.41 20.80 -24.12
N THR A 524 13.57 20.16 -24.02
CA THR A 524 14.21 19.47 -25.13
C THR A 524 14.40 17.99 -24.81
N SER A 525 14.18 17.13 -25.79
CA SER A 525 14.50 15.70 -25.67
C SER A 525 15.31 15.22 -26.87
N LEU A 526 16.44 14.57 -26.59
CA LEU A 526 17.29 13.87 -27.54
C LEU A 526 17.36 12.40 -27.09
N GLU A 527 16.40 11.61 -27.58
CA GLU A 527 16.23 10.20 -27.23
C GLU A 527 15.68 9.95 -25.82
N GLY A 528 15.16 10.98 -25.15
CA GLY A 528 14.42 10.85 -23.89
C GLY A 528 12.91 10.74 -24.09
N THR A 529 12.22 10.31 -23.03
CA THR A 529 10.77 10.09 -23.07
C THR A 529 10.07 10.76 -21.89
N PHE A 530 9.04 11.55 -22.19
CA PHE A 530 8.09 12.07 -21.20
C PHE A 530 6.95 11.08 -21.03
N VAL A 531 6.60 10.74 -19.79
CA VAL A 531 5.49 9.83 -19.49
C VAL A 531 4.54 10.52 -18.53
N LEU A 532 3.30 10.70 -18.97
CA LEU A 532 2.19 11.08 -18.10
C LEU A 532 1.39 9.81 -17.81
N HIS A 533 1.10 9.52 -16.54
CA HIS A 533 0.41 8.26 -16.20
C HIS A 533 -0.59 8.39 -15.05
N GLY A 534 -1.70 7.65 -15.15
CA GLY A 534 -2.77 7.64 -14.15
C GLY A 534 -3.73 8.84 -14.25
N ALA A 535 -4.53 9.04 -13.22
CA ALA A 535 -5.53 10.09 -13.17
C ALA A 535 -4.94 11.44 -12.73
N MET A 536 -5.36 12.53 -13.38
CA MET A 536 -5.08 13.88 -12.91
C MET A 536 -6.11 14.29 -11.86
N PRO A 537 -5.71 14.99 -10.78
CA PRO A 537 -6.66 15.54 -9.83
C PRO A 537 -7.68 16.46 -10.51
N PRO A 538 -8.91 16.59 -9.98
CA PRO A 538 -9.89 17.53 -10.50
C PRO A 538 -9.36 18.95 -10.62
N ASN A 539 -9.82 19.70 -11.63
CA ASN A 539 -9.46 21.11 -11.87
C ASN A 539 -7.96 21.36 -12.11
N SER A 540 -7.22 20.32 -12.52
CA SER A 540 -5.79 20.43 -12.83
C SER A 540 -5.54 21.08 -14.19
N SER A 541 -4.31 21.55 -14.38
CA SER A 541 -3.80 21.98 -15.69
C SER A 541 -2.47 21.32 -16.01
N VAL A 542 -2.33 20.86 -17.25
CA VAL A 542 -1.09 20.31 -17.80
C VAL A 542 -0.74 21.10 -19.05
N LEU A 543 0.41 21.77 -19.05
CA LEU A 543 0.91 22.56 -20.16
C LEU A 543 2.23 22.00 -20.65
N LEU A 544 2.32 21.74 -21.96
CA LEU A 544 3.58 21.51 -22.67
C LEU A 544 3.71 22.57 -23.77
N ALA A 545 4.65 23.49 -23.63
CA ALA A 545 4.78 24.63 -24.54
C ALA A 545 6.22 24.84 -25.03
N ASN A 546 6.36 25.36 -26.25
CA ASN A 546 7.63 25.82 -26.82
C ASN A 546 8.73 24.74 -26.77
N SER A 547 8.37 23.46 -26.94
CA SER A 547 9.25 22.33 -26.65
C SER A 547 9.60 21.55 -27.91
N THR A 548 10.77 20.93 -27.92
CA THR A 548 11.26 20.10 -29.04
C THR A 548 11.61 18.71 -28.52
N LEU A 549 10.77 17.73 -28.82
CA LEU A 549 10.91 16.37 -28.30
C LEU A 549 11.27 15.40 -29.43
N ARG A 550 12.43 14.76 -29.34
CA ARG A 550 12.91 13.80 -30.33
C ARG A 550 13.19 12.45 -29.70
N ALA A 551 12.67 11.39 -30.31
CA ALA A 551 12.93 10.02 -29.87
C ALA A 551 13.30 9.11 -31.05
N THR A 552 14.10 8.07 -30.79
CA THR A 552 14.39 6.99 -31.75
C THR A 552 14.04 5.65 -31.11
N VAL A 553 13.74 4.63 -31.92
CA VAL A 553 13.46 3.27 -31.42
C VAL A 553 14.65 2.68 -30.64
N VAL A 554 15.87 3.05 -31.01
CA VAL A 554 17.10 2.58 -30.36
C VAL A 554 17.41 3.37 -29.09
N GLY A 555 17.23 4.69 -29.14
CA GLY A 555 17.58 5.59 -28.05
C GLY A 555 16.54 5.65 -26.93
N SER A 556 15.24 5.58 -27.26
CA SER A 556 14.19 5.53 -26.24
C SER A 556 14.27 4.21 -25.47
N ARG A 557 14.23 4.30 -24.14
CA ARG A 557 14.24 3.16 -23.22
C ARG A 557 12.86 2.83 -22.65
N TYR A 558 11.81 3.46 -23.16
CA TYR A 558 10.46 3.14 -22.73
C TYR A 558 10.06 1.73 -23.16
N VAL A 559 9.58 0.93 -22.21
CA VAL A 559 9.10 -0.43 -22.45
C VAL A 559 7.60 -0.47 -22.18
N PRO A 560 6.77 -0.75 -23.20
CA PRO A 560 5.34 -0.90 -23.03
C PRO A 560 4.98 -2.02 -22.05
N THR A 561 3.94 -1.79 -21.26
CA THR A 561 3.44 -2.74 -20.25
C THR A 561 2.15 -3.44 -20.66
N THR A 562 1.56 -3.04 -21.79
CA THR A 562 0.34 -3.65 -22.34
C THR A 562 0.52 -5.16 -22.58
N HIS A 563 -0.42 -5.96 -22.06
CA HIS A 563 -0.40 -7.43 -22.15
C HIS A 563 -0.30 -7.89 -23.61
N GLY A 564 0.58 -8.87 -23.87
CA GLY A 564 0.83 -9.41 -25.22
C GLY A 564 1.69 -8.50 -26.12
N ARG A 565 2.08 -7.32 -25.64
CA ARG A 565 3.06 -6.42 -26.31
C ARG A 565 4.32 -6.17 -25.48
N ALA A 566 4.48 -6.87 -24.36
CA ALA A 566 5.70 -6.86 -23.56
C ALA A 566 6.88 -7.36 -24.42
N GLY A 567 7.78 -6.45 -24.80
CA GLY A 567 8.96 -6.75 -25.63
C GLY A 567 9.09 -5.91 -26.91
N TYR A 568 8.01 -5.26 -27.37
CA TYR A 568 8.10 -4.31 -28.48
C TYR A 568 8.74 -3.00 -28.01
N ARG A 569 9.68 -2.45 -28.78
CA ARG A 569 10.28 -1.14 -28.51
C ARG A 569 9.67 -0.09 -29.40
N TYR A 570 9.24 1.01 -28.80
CA TYR A 570 8.73 2.16 -29.52
C TYR A 570 9.63 3.38 -29.33
N GLY A 571 9.92 4.07 -30.43
CA GLY A 571 10.56 5.38 -30.38
C GLY A 571 9.52 6.44 -30.00
N SER A 572 9.34 6.69 -28.70
CA SER A 572 8.28 7.58 -28.21
C SER A 572 8.82 8.78 -27.44
N ALA A 573 8.38 9.97 -27.86
CA ALA A 573 8.77 11.24 -27.26
C ALA A 573 7.85 11.60 -26.09
N LEU A 574 6.55 11.35 -26.25
CA LEU A 574 5.53 11.49 -25.22
C LEU A 574 4.75 10.18 -25.09
N VAL A 575 4.52 9.74 -23.86
CA VAL A 575 3.67 8.61 -23.54
C VAL A 575 2.55 9.05 -22.61
N LEU A 576 1.32 8.67 -22.96
CA LEU A 576 0.12 8.86 -22.15
C LEU A 576 -0.35 7.48 -21.70
N ASP A 577 -0.13 7.16 -20.44
CA ASP A 577 -0.25 5.81 -19.93
C ASP A 577 -1.40 5.68 -18.91
N GLY A 578 -2.58 5.27 -19.38
CA GLY A 578 -3.80 5.24 -18.58
C GLY A 578 -4.22 6.63 -18.08
N VAL A 579 -4.04 7.66 -18.91
CA VAL A 579 -4.28 9.05 -18.51
C VAL A 579 -5.78 9.30 -18.43
N ARG A 580 -6.23 9.77 -17.26
CA ARG A 580 -7.61 10.23 -17.03
C ARG A 580 -7.62 11.70 -16.67
N LEU A 581 -8.29 12.51 -17.48
CA LEU A 581 -8.52 13.92 -17.22
C LEU A 581 -9.90 14.07 -16.58
N LEU A 582 -9.94 14.62 -15.37
CA LEU A 582 -11.15 14.85 -14.58
C LEU A 582 -11.28 16.36 -14.38
N SER A 583 -12.18 17.04 -15.08
CA SER A 583 -12.25 18.52 -15.11
C SER A 583 -10.88 19.18 -15.32
N THR A 584 -10.00 18.53 -16.11
CA THR A 584 -8.59 18.89 -16.26
C THR A 584 -8.35 19.45 -17.66
N ARG A 585 -7.49 20.47 -17.73
CA ARG A 585 -7.07 21.08 -19.00
C ARG A 585 -5.66 20.63 -19.36
N PHE A 586 -5.53 19.78 -20.37
CA PHE A 586 -4.26 19.46 -21.02
C PHE A 586 -4.07 20.31 -22.28
N VAL A 587 -2.98 21.06 -22.36
CA VAL A 587 -2.62 21.91 -23.51
C VAL A 587 -1.21 21.58 -23.96
N MET A 588 -1.06 21.20 -25.23
CA MET A 588 0.21 21.19 -25.93
C MET A 588 0.21 22.29 -26.99
N THR A 589 1.19 23.18 -26.97
CA THR A 589 1.25 24.29 -27.94
C THR A 589 2.66 24.65 -28.39
N ARG A 590 2.80 25.15 -29.63
CA ARG A 590 4.08 25.63 -30.20
C ARG A 590 5.22 24.63 -30.01
N SER A 591 4.93 23.35 -30.16
CA SER A 591 5.88 22.28 -29.85
C SER A 591 6.10 21.37 -31.06
N THR A 592 7.32 20.86 -31.18
CA THR A 592 7.72 19.93 -32.24
C THR A 592 7.99 18.56 -31.65
N LEU A 593 7.34 17.53 -32.18
CA LEU A 593 7.57 16.14 -31.80
C LEU A 593 8.10 15.39 -33.03
N ALA A 594 9.25 14.74 -32.87
CA ALA A 594 9.89 13.98 -33.95
C ALA A 594 10.24 12.58 -33.47
N CYS A 595 9.95 11.57 -34.29
CA CYS A 595 10.30 10.21 -33.95
C CYS A 595 10.85 9.44 -35.17
N GLY A 596 11.90 8.64 -34.97
CA GLY A 596 12.51 7.78 -36.00
C GLY A 596 12.71 6.31 -35.60
N GLY A 597 12.70 5.42 -36.59
CA GLY A 597 12.89 3.97 -36.51
C GLY A 597 11.66 3.18 -36.99
N GLY A 598 11.84 1.87 -37.25
CA GLY A 598 10.79 1.00 -37.82
C GLY A 598 9.60 0.67 -36.92
N SER A 599 9.54 1.19 -35.69
CA SER A 599 8.43 1.03 -34.76
C SER A 599 8.22 2.32 -33.98
N CYS A 600 7.92 3.40 -34.69
CA CYS A 600 7.96 4.74 -34.12
C CYS A 600 6.56 5.34 -33.87
N ALA A 601 6.32 5.80 -32.65
CA ALA A 601 5.09 6.50 -32.28
C ALA A 601 5.45 7.76 -31.50
N ALA A 602 5.33 8.94 -32.12
CA ALA A 602 5.74 10.20 -31.51
C ALA A 602 5.00 10.45 -30.18
N ILE A 603 3.70 10.16 -30.17
CA ILE A 603 2.85 10.05 -28.99
C ILE A 603 2.36 8.60 -28.88
N LEU A 604 2.67 7.94 -27.77
CA LEU A 604 2.18 6.60 -27.48
C LEU A 604 1.06 6.68 -26.44
N VAL A 605 -0.01 5.93 -26.64
CA VAL A 605 -1.08 5.78 -25.64
C VAL A 605 -1.13 4.33 -25.21
N GLU A 606 -1.07 4.11 -23.90
CA GLU A 606 -1.23 2.79 -23.27
C GLU A 606 -2.46 2.77 -22.36
N ARG A 607 -3.08 1.59 -22.24
CA ARG A 607 -4.31 1.31 -21.48
C ARG A 607 -5.55 2.11 -21.95
N SER A 608 -5.58 3.42 -21.73
CA SER A 608 -6.62 4.33 -22.24
C SER A 608 -6.18 5.79 -22.14
N LEU A 609 -6.81 6.64 -22.96
CA LEU A 609 -6.84 8.10 -22.78
C LEU A 609 -8.29 8.53 -22.61
N ASP A 610 -8.64 8.93 -21.39
CA ASP A 610 -10.01 9.30 -21.02
C ASP A 610 -10.08 10.80 -20.69
N VAL A 611 -10.90 11.54 -21.44
CA VAL A 611 -11.16 12.97 -21.24
C VAL A 611 -12.59 13.13 -20.73
N ASN A 612 -12.75 13.32 -19.42
CA ASN A 612 -14.04 13.22 -18.74
C ASN A 612 -14.34 14.42 -17.82
N LEU A 613 -15.59 14.59 -17.42
CA LEU A 613 -16.05 15.62 -16.46
C LEU A 613 -15.69 17.05 -16.91
N SER A 614 -16.16 17.49 -18.07
CA SER A 614 -15.86 18.83 -18.62
C SER A 614 -14.36 19.12 -18.80
N SER A 615 -13.58 18.08 -19.13
CA SER A 615 -12.15 18.19 -19.39
C SER A 615 -11.86 18.70 -20.79
N ALA A 616 -10.62 19.16 -20.98
CA ALA A 616 -10.13 19.70 -22.24
C ALA A 616 -8.76 19.11 -22.59
N PHE A 617 -8.65 18.50 -23.77
CA PHE A 617 -7.37 18.13 -24.37
C PHE A 617 -7.18 18.95 -25.65
N TYR A 618 -6.18 19.85 -25.65
CA TYR A 618 -5.88 20.75 -26.76
C TYR A 618 -4.47 20.54 -27.28
N MET A 619 -4.35 20.37 -28.59
CA MET A 619 -3.09 20.49 -29.32
C MET A 619 -3.21 21.64 -30.32
N ASP A 620 -2.36 22.66 -30.21
CA ASP A 620 -2.42 23.86 -31.02
C ASP A 620 -1.04 24.26 -31.55
N ASN A 621 -0.93 24.60 -32.83
CA ASN A 621 0.34 25.05 -33.43
C ASN A 621 1.50 24.05 -33.18
N CYS A 622 1.21 22.76 -33.31
CA CYS A 622 2.18 21.69 -33.10
C CYS A 622 2.64 21.09 -34.44
N VAL A 623 3.91 20.72 -34.51
CA VAL A 623 4.47 19.99 -35.67
C VAL A 623 4.85 18.59 -35.22
N VAL A 624 4.26 17.57 -35.83
CA VAL A 624 4.55 16.18 -35.46
C VAL A 624 5.03 15.40 -36.68
N VAL A 625 6.25 14.87 -36.60
CA VAL A 625 6.89 14.10 -37.66
C VAL A 625 7.23 12.71 -37.13
N SER A 626 6.73 11.67 -37.78
CA SER A 626 6.98 10.29 -37.39
C SER A 626 7.22 9.40 -38.59
N GLN A 627 8.07 8.38 -38.45
CA GLN A 627 8.26 7.39 -39.52
C GLN A 627 7.11 6.37 -39.64
N MET A 628 6.29 6.17 -38.59
CA MET A 628 5.25 5.12 -38.61
C MET A 628 3.90 5.62 -38.09
N HIS A 629 3.86 6.13 -36.85
CA HIS A 629 2.63 6.66 -36.24
C HIS A 629 2.83 8.00 -35.54
N VAL A 630 1.89 8.92 -35.68
CA VAL A 630 1.90 10.18 -34.90
C VAL A 630 1.43 9.92 -33.47
N MET A 631 0.21 9.41 -33.32
CA MET A 631 -0.41 9.04 -32.04
C MET A 631 -0.90 7.59 -32.12
N HIS A 632 -0.29 6.66 -31.38
CA HIS A 632 -0.63 5.24 -31.46
C HIS A 632 -1.08 4.67 -30.12
N GLY A 633 -2.29 4.12 -30.08
CA GLY A 633 -2.86 3.40 -28.95
C GLY A 633 -2.55 1.91 -29.04
N LEU A 634 -1.77 1.39 -28.09
CA LEU A 634 -1.47 -0.05 -27.99
C LEU A 634 -2.68 -0.78 -27.41
N ALA A 635 -3.58 -1.27 -28.28
CA ALA A 635 -4.85 -1.87 -27.87
C ALA A 635 -5.65 -0.99 -26.87
N SER A 636 -5.47 0.33 -27.00
CA SER A 636 -5.98 1.33 -26.06
C SER A 636 -7.16 2.08 -26.65
N ASP A 637 -8.04 2.58 -25.78
CA ASP A 637 -9.23 3.33 -26.16
C ASP A 637 -9.00 4.84 -26.02
N LEU A 638 -9.71 5.63 -26.85
CA LEU A 638 -9.89 7.06 -26.66
C LEU A 638 -11.35 7.33 -26.28
N ARG A 639 -11.57 7.93 -25.11
CA ARG A 639 -12.92 8.28 -24.65
C ARG A 639 -13.00 9.77 -24.33
N VAL A 640 -14.01 10.44 -24.89
CA VAL A 640 -14.30 11.86 -24.62
C VAL A 640 -15.74 11.94 -24.13
N SER A 641 -15.94 12.23 -22.86
CA SER A 641 -17.27 12.13 -22.21
C SER A 641 -17.56 13.25 -21.21
N GLY A 642 -18.84 13.38 -20.85
CA GLY A 642 -19.27 14.30 -19.78
C GLY A 642 -19.05 15.77 -20.11
N GLY A 643 -19.44 16.22 -21.31
CA GLY A 643 -19.29 17.60 -21.77
C GLY A 643 -17.84 18.01 -22.06
N SER A 644 -16.96 17.04 -22.33
CA SER A 644 -15.52 17.29 -22.54
C SER A 644 -15.19 17.63 -23.99
N VAL A 645 -14.01 18.23 -24.21
CA VAL A 645 -13.51 18.60 -25.54
C VAL A 645 -12.14 18.00 -25.81
N PHE A 646 -12.01 17.33 -26.94
CA PHE A 646 -10.74 16.92 -27.52
C PHE A 646 -10.54 17.70 -28.83
N SER A 647 -9.50 18.53 -28.91
CA SER A 647 -9.25 19.41 -30.06
C SER A 647 -7.82 19.32 -30.55
N ILE A 648 -7.66 19.21 -31.87
CA ILE A 648 -6.38 19.43 -32.57
C ILE A 648 -6.59 20.54 -33.58
N GLN A 649 -5.75 21.57 -33.50
CA GLN A 649 -5.89 22.75 -34.32
C GLN A 649 -4.56 23.35 -34.76
N ASN A 650 -4.57 24.04 -35.91
CA ASN A 650 -3.44 24.78 -36.45
C ASN A 650 -2.13 23.98 -36.51
N SER A 651 -2.22 22.65 -36.64
CA SER A 651 -1.08 21.74 -36.48
C SER A 651 -0.73 21.06 -37.80
N SER A 652 0.53 20.63 -37.93
CA SER A 652 1.02 19.90 -39.10
C SER A 652 1.54 18.52 -38.70
N TRP A 653 0.94 17.47 -39.25
CA TRP A 653 1.28 16.09 -38.94
C TRP A 653 1.77 15.37 -40.19
N SER A 654 2.95 14.75 -40.11
CA SER A 654 3.62 14.11 -41.24
C SER A 654 4.08 12.69 -40.91
N VAL A 655 3.68 11.73 -41.76
CA VAL A 655 4.12 10.34 -41.73
C VAL A 655 4.54 9.92 -43.15
N PRO A 656 5.81 10.14 -43.54
CA PRO A 656 6.33 9.72 -44.84
C PRO A 656 6.64 8.21 -44.80
N SER A 657 5.60 7.39 -44.90
CA SER A 657 5.71 5.92 -44.99
C SER A 657 5.15 5.42 -46.32
N THR A 658 5.74 4.37 -46.88
CA THR A 658 5.20 3.65 -48.05
C THR A 658 4.36 2.42 -47.65
N GLU A 659 4.39 2.04 -46.37
CA GLU A 659 3.68 0.86 -45.86
C GLU A 659 2.20 1.14 -45.60
N TYR A 660 1.39 0.11 -45.89
CA TYR A 660 -0.05 0.07 -45.64
C TYR A 660 -0.32 -0.07 -44.12
N TYR A 661 -1.38 0.56 -43.61
CA TYR A 661 -1.73 0.67 -42.17
C TYR A 661 -0.84 1.57 -41.28
N ASN A 662 0.18 2.25 -41.83
CA ASN A 662 0.88 3.32 -41.11
C ASN A 662 0.10 4.64 -41.23
N GLY A 663 -0.15 5.35 -40.13
CA GLY A 663 -1.09 6.47 -40.09
C GLY A 663 -1.05 7.30 -38.81
N ALA A 664 -1.78 8.42 -38.79
CA ALA A 664 -1.66 9.44 -37.75
C ALA A 664 -2.23 9.02 -36.40
N ARG A 665 -3.40 8.39 -36.35
CA ARG A 665 -4.05 8.03 -35.09
C ARG A 665 -4.61 6.62 -35.14
N GLY A 666 -4.09 5.71 -34.32
CA GLY A 666 -4.64 4.35 -34.20
C GLY A 666 -5.14 4.08 -32.79
N PHE A 667 -6.41 3.78 -32.61
CA PHE A 667 -6.98 3.33 -31.33
C PHE A 667 -7.74 2.01 -31.53
N ARG A 668 -8.00 1.28 -30.45
CA ARG A 668 -8.91 0.13 -30.49
C ARG A 668 -10.34 0.64 -30.65
N ASP A 669 -10.84 1.40 -29.69
CA ASP A 669 -12.16 2.00 -29.75
C ASP A 669 -12.09 3.52 -29.53
N VAL A 670 -12.93 4.27 -30.25
CA VAL A 670 -13.09 5.71 -30.09
C VAL A 670 -14.54 6.01 -29.73
N ALA A 671 -14.75 6.62 -28.56
CA ALA A 671 -16.07 6.96 -28.07
C ALA A 671 -16.17 8.45 -27.71
N VAL A 672 -17.19 9.13 -28.22
CA VAL A 672 -17.54 10.51 -27.87
C VAL A 672 -18.97 10.52 -27.35
N ALA A 673 -19.18 10.87 -26.08
CA ALA A 673 -20.46 10.69 -25.41
C ALA A 673 -20.86 11.86 -24.49
N GLY A 674 -22.16 11.98 -24.19
CA GLY A 674 -22.66 12.92 -23.18
C GLY A 674 -22.37 14.38 -23.48
N GLY A 675 -22.77 14.85 -24.68
CA GLY A 675 -22.60 16.23 -25.12
C GLY A 675 -21.15 16.66 -25.34
N SER A 676 -20.26 15.70 -25.61
CA SER A 676 -18.81 15.97 -25.77
C SER A 676 -18.44 16.26 -27.22
N VAL A 677 -17.27 16.84 -27.43
CA VAL A 677 -16.79 17.26 -28.76
C VAL A 677 -15.42 16.67 -29.07
N LEU A 678 -15.30 16.01 -30.22
CA LEU A 678 -14.02 15.66 -30.84
C LEU A 678 -13.86 16.49 -32.12
N GLN A 679 -12.94 17.45 -32.12
CA GLN A 679 -12.75 18.38 -33.25
C GLN A 679 -11.32 18.39 -33.79
N ILE A 680 -11.22 18.51 -35.11
CA ILE A 680 -9.99 18.61 -35.87
C ILE A 680 -10.15 19.81 -36.81
N VAL A 681 -9.43 20.91 -36.56
CA VAL A 681 -9.67 22.20 -37.22
C VAL A 681 -8.39 22.84 -37.76
N SER A 682 -8.38 23.31 -39.01
CA SER A 682 -7.25 24.09 -39.57
C SER A 682 -5.89 23.38 -39.53
N ASN A 683 -5.86 22.06 -39.72
CA ASN A 683 -4.62 21.27 -39.71
C ASN A 683 -4.18 20.86 -41.12
N THR A 684 -2.89 20.57 -41.27
CA THR A 684 -2.33 19.93 -42.46
C THR A 684 -1.84 18.52 -42.12
N PHE A 685 -2.44 17.50 -42.73
CA PHE A 685 -2.06 16.10 -42.57
C PHE A 685 -1.38 15.57 -43.83
N ARG A 686 -0.17 15.04 -43.71
CA ARG A 686 0.58 14.35 -44.76
C ARG A 686 0.84 12.92 -44.34
N LEU A 687 -0.06 12.02 -44.70
CA LEU A 687 -0.12 10.65 -44.17
C LEU A 687 -0.19 9.65 -45.31
N SER A 688 0.33 8.45 -45.09
CA SER A 688 0.28 7.38 -46.08
C SER A 688 -1.09 6.70 -46.14
N PHE A 689 -1.73 6.46 -44.99
CA PHE A 689 -2.99 5.70 -44.92
C PHE A 689 -4.17 6.51 -44.38
N ALA A 690 -4.24 6.77 -43.07
CA ALA A 690 -5.42 7.37 -42.46
C ALA A 690 -5.10 8.41 -41.37
N MET A 691 -5.96 9.44 -41.24
CA MET A 691 -5.90 10.36 -40.11
C MET A 691 -6.37 9.69 -38.82
N LEU A 692 -7.56 9.07 -38.82
CA LEU A 692 -8.11 8.30 -37.70
C LEU A 692 -8.34 6.84 -38.10
N MET A 693 -7.81 5.92 -37.31
CA MET A 693 -8.03 4.47 -37.40
C MET A 693 -8.60 3.95 -36.09
N ALA A 694 -9.69 3.19 -36.17
CA ALA A 694 -10.31 2.54 -35.02
C ALA A 694 -10.96 1.20 -35.40
N ALA A 695 -11.14 0.29 -34.45
CA ALA A 695 -12.02 -0.86 -34.63
C ALA A 695 -13.49 -0.42 -34.55
N THR A 696 -13.82 0.46 -33.60
CA THR A 696 -15.14 1.08 -33.50
C THR A 696 -15.06 2.59 -33.26
N LEU A 697 -16.05 3.31 -33.80
CA LEU A 697 -16.29 4.74 -33.64
C LEU A 697 -17.73 4.95 -33.19
N SER A 698 -17.92 5.39 -31.95
CA SER A 698 -19.23 5.64 -31.37
C SER A 698 -19.38 7.10 -30.95
N VAL A 699 -20.45 7.76 -31.39
CA VAL A 699 -20.78 9.14 -31.04
C VAL A 699 -22.23 9.18 -30.54
N THR A 700 -22.43 9.43 -29.24
CA THR A 700 -23.73 9.27 -28.56
C THR A 700 -24.04 10.43 -27.60
N GLY A 701 -25.27 10.47 -27.09
CA GLY A 701 -25.69 11.47 -26.10
C GLY A 701 -25.59 12.93 -26.57
N GLY A 702 -25.96 13.24 -27.83
CA GLY A 702 -25.89 14.59 -28.39
C GLY A 702 -24.47 15.13 -28.60
N SER A 703 -23.51 14.25 -28.83
CA SER A 703 -22.10 14.60 -29.00
C SER A 703 -21.76 15.02 -30.44
N TRP A 704 -20.60 15.63 -30.64
CA TRP A 704 -20.21 16.21 -31.93
C TRP A 704 -18.80 15.78 -32.37
N LEU A 705 -18.72 15.19 -33.57
CA LEU A 705 -17.45 14.95 -34.28
C LEU A 705 -17.30 15.97 -35.41
N VAL A 706 -16.15 16.65 -35.49
CA VAL A 706 -15.92 17.75 -36.46
C VAL A 706 -14.58 17.65 -37.16
N HIS A 707 -14.61 17.76 -38.49
CA HIS A 707 -13.46 18.11 -39.32
C HIS A 707 -13.76 19.41 -40.06
N ARG A 708 -12.99 20.46 -39.80
CA ARG A 708 -13.18 21.78 -40.43
C ARG A 708 -11.87 22.38 -40.93
N ASP A 709 -11.87 22.99 -42.11
CA ASP A 709 -10.73 23.78 -42.64
C ASP A 709 -9.39 23.01 -42.71
N ASN A 710 -9.42 21.67 -42.79
CA ASN A 710 -8.18 20.88 -42.83
C ASN A 710 -7.73 20.63 -44.27
N GLU A 711 -6.41 20.49 -44.44
CA GLU A 711 -5.80 19.97 -45.65
C GLU A 711 -5.30 18.54 -45.42
N PHE A 712 -5.95 17.58 -46.08
CA PHE A 712 -5.68 16.15 -45.96
C PHE A 712 -4.96 15.65 -47.22
N HIS A 713 -3.68 15.28 -47.07
CA HIS A 713 -2.90 14.49 -48.02
C HIS A 713 -2.81 13.06 -47.45
N THR A 714 -3.84 12.24 -47.67
CA THR A 714 -3.97 10.89 -47.08
C THR A 714 -4.91 10.01 -47.90
N ALA A 715 -4.83 8.69 -47.79
CA ALA A 715 -5.75 7.78 -48.48
C ALA A 715 -7.16 7.79 -47.86
N TYR A 716 -7.24 7.85 -46.53
CA TYR A 716 -8.48 7.93 -45.76
C TYR A 716 -8.41 9.06 -44.73
N VAL A 717 -9.52 9.74 -44.48
CA VAL A 717 -9.63 10.65 -43.31
C VAL A 717 -9.96 9.82 -42.06
N VAL A 718 -10.96 8.94 -42.16
CA VAL A 718 -11.35 8.00 -41.10
C VAL A 718 -11.45 6.60 -41.68
N HIS A 719 -10.82 5.62 -41.02
CA HIS A 719 -10.86 4.20 -41.37
C HIS A 719 -11.32 3.38 -40.17
N VAL A 720 -12.44 2.68 -40.30
CA VAL A 720 -13.02 1.85 -39.23
C VAL A 720 -13.04 0.39 -39.67
N ASN A 721 -12.38 -0.48 -38.90
CA ASN A 721 -12.13 -1.87 -39.35
C ASN A 721 -13.38 -2.77 -39.27
N ASN A 722 -14.27 -2.55 -38.30
CA ASN A 722 -15.45 -3.39 -38.14
C ASN A 722 -16.57 -2.96 -39.09
N TYR A 723 -17.20 -3.94 -39.76
CA TYR A 723 -18.27 -3.71 -40.74
C TYR A 723 -19.48 -2.92 -40.18
N TYR A 724 -19.78 -3.10 -38.89
CA TYR A 724 -20.78 -2.32 -38.13
C TYR A 724 -20.14 -1.45 -37.04
N GLY A 725 -18.89 -1.03 -37.27
CA GLY A 725 -18.06 -0.35 -36.27
C GLY A 725 -18.41 1.11 -36.04
N VAL A 726 -19.27 1.72 -36.85
CA VAL A 726 -19.65 3.14 -36.74
C VAL A 726 -21.06 3.27 -36.20
N ALA A 727 -21.23 4.04 -35.11
CA ALA A 727 -22.53 4.29 -34.51
C ALA A 727 -22.69 5.76 -34.12
N PHE A 728 -23.71 6.43 -34.67
CA PHE A 728 -24.14 7.76 -34.25
C PHE A 728 -25.56 7.66 -33.67
N ARG A 729 -25.75 8.08 -32.41
CA ARG A 729 -27.03 7.96 -31.69
C ARG A 729 -27.40 9.24 -30.95
N ASP A 730 -28.64 9.32 -30.48
CA ASP A 730 -29.12 10.38 -29.58
C ASP A 730 -28.90 11.81 -30.09
N ARG A 731 -29.22 12.05 -31.37
CA ARG A 731 -29.03 13.35 -32.04
C ARG A 731 -27.56 13.82 -32.09
N SER A 732 -26.61 12.90 -32.01
CA SER A 732 -25.19 13.20 -32.22
C SER A 732 -24.89 13.48 -33.70
N VAL A 733 -23.89 14.33 -33.95
CA VAL A 733 -23.62 14.88 -35.28
C VAL A 733 -22.19 14.60 -35.71
N TRP A 734 -22.01 14.35 -37.01
CA TRP A 734 -20.72 14.41 -37.67
C TRP A 734 -20.73 15.56 -38.70
N SER A 735 -19.83 16.53 -38.55
CA SER A 735 -19.68 17.65 -39.48
C SER A 735 -18.34 17.58 -40.20
N ILE A 736 -18.40 17.65 -41.53
CA ILE A 736 -17.23 17.72 -42.43
C ILE A 736 -17.39 18.97 -43.26
N LEU A 737 -16.60 20.00 -42.98
CA LEU A 737 -16.79 21.36 -43.49
C LEU A 737 -15.48 21.90 -44.07
N ASP A 738 -15.51 22.44 -45.28
CA ASP A 738 -14.40 23.23 -45.86
C ASP A 738 -13.02 22.53 -45.84
N ASN A 739 -13.00 21.19 -45.90
CA ASN A 739 -11.75 20.42 -45.93
C ASN A 739 -11.26 20.23 -47.36
N LYS A 740 -9.96 20.39 -47.57
CA LYS A 740 -9.28 20.08 -48.84
C LYS A 740 -8.76 18.64 -48.80
N LEU A 741 -9.32 17.79 -49.65
CA LEU A 741 -8.91 16.39 -49.81
C LEU A 741 -8.01 16.24 -51.03
N THR A 742 -6.79 15.76 -50.82
CA THR A 742 -5.77 15.57 -51.85
C THR A 742 -5.16 14.18 -51.74
N HIS A 743 -4.55 13.72 -52.85
CA HIS A 743 -3.90 12.41 -52.89
C HIS A 743 -2.81 12.36 -51.82
N GLY A 744 -2.83 11.30 -51.00
CA GLY A 744 -1.77 11.05 -50.03
C GLY A 744 -0.42 10.81 -50.71
N SER A 745 0.66 10.83 -49.92
CA SER A 745 2.03 10.53 -50.38
C SER A 745 2.23 9.07 -50.82
N TYR A 746 1.15 8.29 -50.97
CA TYR A 746 1.18 6.96 -51.54
C TYR A 746 1.41 7.07 -53.05
N SER A 747 2.66 6.84 -53.48
CA SER A 747 2.98 6.68 -54.89
C SER A 747 2.55 5.28 -55.33
N SER A 748 1.42 5.18 -56.02
CA SER A 748 1.10 3.98 -56.81
C SER A 748 1.92 4.02 -58.10
N THR A 749 3.22 3.75 -58.02
CA THR A 749 4.00 3.40 -59.21
C THR A 749 4.51 1.97 -59.10
N MET A 750 4.09 1.17 -60.09
CA MET A 750 4.65 -0.10 -60.54
C MET A 750 4.30 -1.34 -59.72
N HIS A 751 3.18 -1.99 -60.06
CA HIS A 751 3.22 -3.33 -60.66
C HIS A 751 2.02 -3.46 -61.62
N THR A 752 2.35 -3.63 -62.90
CA THR A 752 1.49 -4.02 -64.02
C THR A 752 0.68 -5.27 -63.73
#